data_AF-A0A395NRI5-F1
#
_entry.id   AF-A0A395NRI5-F1
#
_cell.length_a   1.000
_cell.length_b   1.000
_cell.length_c   1.000
_cell.angle_alpha   90.00
_cell.angle_beta   90.00
_cell.angle_gamma   90.00
#
_symmetry.space_group_name_H-M   'P 1'
#
loop_
_entity.id
_entity.type
_entity.pdbx_description
1 polymer ?
#
loop_
_entity_poly.entity_id
_entity_poly.type
_entity_poly.pdbx_seq_one_letter_code
_entity_poly.pdbx_strand_id
1 'polypeptide(L)'
;MAETWIQSTARNLIFQALKRLQHGNMTITTKYSSGKNESVSFGSSSSASSPDIVVIIKNPQVFVRLCQAFDLGFSESYLVQDIECDNLIDLFSLYVKNEDYLGSSGGNLLYTLLPRAAHYFTPVNDTTNALKNASFHYDTSNNHFAGFLSPDMNYSSAIWSGEPGESLESAQRRKIQNILDKADISSTDHVLDIGCGWGNLAITAVQQTGCRVTGITLSGEQKALAEERIKAAGLQDKITILLCDYRKAPVPEGGYDRITSIEMLEHVGDKFMNKYFQHISAYLKPQGGRMIVQGITKINSYNASGLPVDNYIDRYIFPGGYLPTINQLLASIHDGSRGALEVETVQSIGPHYIRTLQCWRENFDANWDSIRQDFVSKNPDAADMAIEAYRRQWVDFTVLVNGKVYQSPLTDAADAGPTFVECMIIRDGIIQYVGPEANAEVEAAKAAGATIKDLGNQTVLPGFIDGHLHLLLLGQSLTKVGLEACNTLEDIRTEIKRYAETHPDVPRIFCRGWMHSMTPDGVDSTLLDDLDPRPIFVDTKDLHSTWCNTVGLKEVCRVMDIADDAPDPTGGTFQRGKDGKLNGVFNESAVFEYIWPFTARVASIKERKESIKAAIKAFNSVGYTGMVDMAMDETIWEPLVALRDEEGLGGMRIAAYWLMKPSDSLENVIPQVDRAIELAGQYNSRSTPDCRIVGIKVICDGIIDACTASLTEPYSTGTTPDPIWSEEFLNPIVSKAHAAGLQVALHAIGDRTIRMAIDVLEKNTDRSRRPRIEHIELSNAEDAVRLGKLGITASIQPVHSDPAILRAWPRLIGDHRCKRAFAYREFADGGAPLALGSDAPTAPHLPIPNMYVATTRRSYREPDLETVVNPEFALTVCQAVVAATHGSAYSIFADEWTGSLRKGLKADFVVCDVELSPESLINGVVKETWFEGVQVYKASEQASL
;
A
#
# COMPACT_ATOMS: atom_id res chain seq x y z
N MET A 1 33.12 -13.97 15.07
CA MET A 1 33.49 -14.73 16.28
C MET A 1 32.32 -15.60 16.71
N ALA A 2 32.56 -16.79 17.29
CA ALA A 2 31.49 -17.58 17.90
C ALA A 2 30.92 -16.85 19.13
N GLU A 3 29.62 -17.01 19.40
CA GLU A 3 28.97 -16.39 20.55
C GLU A 3 29.66 -16.83 21.86
N THR A 4 29.94 -15.86 22.73
CA THR A 4 30.30 -16.15 24.12
C THR A 4 29.08 -16.68 24.88
N TRP A 5 29.30 -17.35 26.01
CA TRP A 5 28.22 -17.83 26.88
C TRP A 5 27.25 -16.69 27.30
N ILE A 6 27.78 -15.49 27.54
CA ILE A 6 27.00 -14.29 27.88
C ILE A 6 26.10 -13.87 26.73
N GLN A 7 26.65 -13.78 25.50
CA GLN A 7 25.90 -13.41 24.31
C GLN A 7 24.80 -14.42 23.99
N SER A 8 25.10 -15.72 24.08
CA SER A 8 24.13 -16.78 23.84
C SER A 8 22.99 -16.77 24.86
N THR A 9 23.31 -16.51 26.13
CA THR A 9 22.31 -16.35 27.20
C THR A 9 21.42 -15.12 26.94
N ALA A 10 22.00 -13.99 26.56
CA ALA A 10 21.25 -12.78 26.24
C ALA A 10 20.33 -12.98 25.02
N ARG A 11 20.81 -13.66 23.97
CA ARG A 11 20.01 -14.02 22.80
C ARG A 11 18.78 -14.85 23.18
N ASN A 12 18.98 -15.89 23.99
CA ASN A 12 17.88 -16.74 24.44
C ASN A 12 16.81 -15.97 25.23
N LEU A 13 17.22 -14.98 26.04
CA LEU A 13 16.30 -14.13 26.78
C LEU A 13 15.46 -13.24 25.84
N ILE A 14 16.10 -12.57 24.88
CA ILE A 14 15.40 -11.76 23.87
C ILE A 14 14.43 -12.63 23.07
N PHE A 15 14.86 -13.82 22.63
CA PHE A 15 14.02 -14.74 21.87
C PHE A 15 12.81 -15.23 22.69
N GLN A 16 12.97 -15.45 24.00
CA GLN A 16 11.84 -15.79 24.88
C GLN A 16 10.85 -14.63 25.02
N ALA A 17 11.31 -13.38 25.04
CA ALA A 17 10.43 -12.23 25.07
C ALA A 17 9.66 -12.10 23.76
N LEU A 18 10.34 -12.21 22.62
CA LEU A 18 9.73 -12.08 21.29
C LEU A 18 8.69 -13.17 21.00
N LYS A 19 8.79 -14.36 21.61
CA LYS A 19 7.74 -15.39 21.55
C LYS A 19 6.38 -14.94 22.08
N ARG A 20 6.30 -13.81 22.79
CA ARG A 20 5.05 -13.25 23.32
C ARG A 20 4.36 -12.28 22.35
N LEU A 21 4.96 -11.97 21.20
CA LEU A 21 4.34 -11.16 20.16
C LEU A 21 2.92 -11.67 19.85
N GLN A 22 1.93 -10.78 19.93
CA GLN A 22 0.52 -11.06 19.62
C GLN A 22 0.06 -10.42 18.31
N HIS A 23 0.67 -9.30 17.93
CA HIS A 23 0.34 -8.54 16.73
C HIS A 23 1.53 -8.53 15.78
N GLY A 24 1.34 -8.94 14.53
CA GLY A 24 2.40 -8.96 13.51
C GLY A 24 3.50 -10.00 13.74
N ASN A 25 4.46 -10.03 12.82
CA ASN A 25 5.54 -11.02 12.77
C ASN A 25 6.90 -10.34 12.62
N MET A 26 7.93 -10.98 13.18
CA MET A 26 9.31 -10.55 13.02
C MET A 26 10.23 -11.76 12.85
N THR A 27 11.17 -11.66 11.93
CA THR A 27 12.26 -12.62 11.77
C THR A 27 13.59 -11.97 12.16
N ILE A 28 14.32 -12.60 13.08
CA ILE A 28 15.70 -12.23 13.41
C ILE A 28 16.65 -13.17 12.67
N THR A 29 17.50 -12.61 11.82
CA THR A 29 18.57 -13.33 11.13
C THR A 29 19.93 -12.95 11.69
N THR A 30 20.65 -13.90 12.27
CA THR A 30 22.05 -13.69 12.69
C THR A 30 23.00 -13.95 11.52
N LYS A 31 23.87 -12.98 11.19
CA LYS A 31 24.91 -13.07 10.15
C LYS A 31 26.27 -12.74 10.72
N TYR A 32 26.80 -13.63 11.57
CA TYR A 32 28.11 -13.41 12.17
C TYR A 32 29.24 -13.75 11.20
N SER A 33 30.31 -12.97 11.23
CA SER A 33 31.52 -13.18 10.41
C SER A 33 32.24 -14.52 10.61
N SER A 34 31.83 -15.37 11.57
CA SER A 34 32.42 -16.70 11.78
C SER A 34 31.44 -17.75 12.29
N GLY A 35 30.14 -17.55 12.11
CA GLY A 35 29.07 -18.42 12.64
C GLY A 35 28.15 -18.93 11.55
N LYS A 36 27.38 -19.97 11.84
CA LYS A 36 26.30 -20.42 10.96
C LYS A 36 25.16 -19.41 11.04
N ASN A 37 24.63 -18.98 9.89
CA ASN A 37 23.47 -18.11 9.85
C ASN A 37 22.27 -18.84 10.48
N GLU A 38 21.60 -18.20 11.43
CA GLU A 38 20.39 -18.70 12.08
C GLU A 38 19.29 -17.67 11.86
N SER A 39 18.11 -18.11 11.41
CA SER A 39 16.92 -17.26 11.32
C SER A 39 15.84 -17.83 12.23
N VAL A 40 15.28 -16.98 13.08
CA VAL A 40 14.22 -17.34 14.02
C VAL A 40 13.09 -16.34 13.90
N SER A 41 11.89 -16.83 13.64
CA SER A 41 10.68 -16.02 13.50
C SER A 41 9.86 -16.05 14.78
N PHE A 42 9.20 -14.93 15.07
CA PHE A 42 8.38 -14.69 16.26
C PHE A 42 7.06 -14.03 15.87
N GLY A 43 5.99 -14.31 16.63
CA GLY A 43 4.63 -13.85 16.34
C GLY A 43 3.64 -15.00 16.18
N SER A 44 2.36 -14.67 16.03
CA SER A 44 1.33 -15.67 15.74
C SER A 44 1.24 -15.89 14.23
N SER A 45 1.43 -17.13 13.80
CA SER A 45 1.25 -17.56 12.40
C SER A 45 -0.19 -17.43 11.90
N SER A 46 -1.11 -16.94 12.74
CA SER A 46 -2.55 -16.81 12.48
C SER A 46 -2.98 -15.51 11.79
N SER A 47 -2.10 -14.51 11.56
CA SER A 47 -2.43 -13.34 10.74
C SER A 47 -1.35 -13.08 9.69
N ALA A 48 -1.56 -13.58 8.48
CA ALA A 48 -0.66 -13.46 7.33
C ALA A 48 -0.64 -12.07 6.66
N SER A 49 -1.24 -11.04 7.28
CA SER A 49 -1.44 -9.69 6.72
C SER A 49 -0.47 -8.61 7.19
N SER A 50 0.40 -8.88 8.17
CA SER A 50 1.44 -7.92 8.58
C SER A 50 2.77 -8.26 7.89
N PRO A 51 3.54 -7.28 7.37
CA PRO A 51 4.85 -7.53 6.79
C PRO A 51 5.75 -8.24 7.82
N ASP A 52 6.47 -9.28 7.39
CA ASP A 52 7.45 -9.95 8.25
C ASP A 52 8.66 -9.03 8.39
N ILE A 53 8.79 -8.39 9.54
CA ILE A 53 9.87 -7.45 9.77
C ILE A 53 11.16 -8.24 9.94
N VAL A 54 12.13 -8.02 9.04
CA VAL A 54 13.42 -8.67 9.11
C VAL A 54 14.41 -7.77 9.85
N VAL A 55 15.02 -8.33 10.90
CA VAL A 55 16.11 -7.70 11.64
C VAL A 55 17.36 -8.56 11.47
N ILE A 56 18.39 -8.00 10.85
CA ILE A 56 19.67 -8.68 10.64
C ILE A 56 20.63 -8.27 11.75
N ILE A 57 21.12 -9.24 12.51
CA ILE A 57 22.12 -9.04 13.56
C ILE A 57 23.48 -9.50 13.04
N LYS A 58 24.38 -8.55 12.80
CA LYS A 58 25.74 -8.82 12.31
C LYS A 58 26.73 -9.11 13.44
N ASN A 59 26.41 -8.68 14.66
CA ASN A 59 27.28 -8.80 15.82
C ASN A 59 26.52 -9.34 17.04
N PRO A 60 26.95 -10.44 17.67
CA PRO A 60 26.25 -11.03 18.81
C PRO A 60 26.24 -10.11 20.05
N GLN A 61 27.07 -9.06 20.09
CA GLN A 61 26.99 -8.04 21.16
C GLN A 61 25.68 -7.27 21.19
N VAL A 62 24.92 -7.27 20.09
CA VAL A 62 23.58 -6.70 20.02
C VAL A 62 22.68 -7.25 21.11
N PHE A 63 22.64 -8.56 21.30
CA PHE A 63 21.77 -9.18 22.29
C PHE A 63 22.12 -8.75 23.72
N VAL A 64 23.42 -8.58 24.00
CA VAL A 64 23.89 -8.09 25.30
C VAL A 64 23.45 -6.65 25.51
N ARG A 65 23.63 -5.78 24.50
CA ARG A 65 23.19 -4.37 24.55
C ARG A 65 21.68 -4.24 24.69
N LEU A 66 20.88 -5.06 24.00
CA LEU A 66 19.42 -5.10 24.13
C LEU A 66 18.99 -5.49 25.56
N CYS A 67 19.67 -6.46 26.19
CA CYS A 67 19.38 -6.80 27.58
C CYS A 67 19.83 -5.72 28.59
N GLN A 68 20.92 -5.01 28.29
CA GLN A 68 21.48 -3.97 29.17
C GLN A 68 20.69 -2.66 29.12
N ALA A 69 20.31 -2.24 27.92
CA ALA A 69 19.80 -0.89 27.67
C ALA A 69 18.74 -0.85 26.56
N PHE A 70 18.04 -1.95 26.29
CA PHE A 70 16.94 -2.14 25.32
C PHE A 70 16.89 -1.12 24.17
N ASP A 71 16.19 0.00 24.36
CA ASP A 71 16.02 1.07 23.38
C ASP A 71 17.37 1.70 22.95
N LEU A 72 18.19 2.11 23.91
CA LEU A 72 19.51 2.65 23.65
C LEU A 72 20.45 1.57 23.07
N GLY A 73 20.35 0.34 23.59
CA GLY A 73 21.15 -0.79 23.11
C GLY A 73 20.84 -1.17 21.66
N PHE A 74 19.58 -1.09 21.25
CA PHE A 74 19.14 -1.26 19.87
C PHE A 74 19.69 -0.14 19.00
N SER A 75 19.44 1.11 19.42
CA SER A 75 19.75 2.29 18.62
C SER A 75 21.26 2.47 18.40
N GLU A 76 22.08 2.29 19.44
CA GLU A 76 23.54 2.30 19.31
C GLU A 76 24.04 1.22 18.37
N SER A 77 23.42 0.03 18.43
CA SER A 77 23.78 -1.06 17.53
C SER A 77 23.36 -0.81 16.09
N TYR A 78 22.25 -0.11 15.85
CA TYR A 78 21.85 0.34 14.52
C TYR A 78 22.81 1.42 13.97
N LEU A 79 23.18 2.40 14.80
CA LEU A 79 24.12 3.47 14.44
C LEU A 79 25.51 2.93 14.06
N VAL A 80 26.03 1.97 14.83
CA VAL A 80 27.33 1.32 14.52
C VAL A 80 27.20 0.16 13.53
N GLN A 81 26.02 -0.01 12.91
CA GLN A 81 25.77 -0.97 11.83
C GLN A 81 25.91 -2.46 12.24
N ASP A 82 25.83 -2.73 13.56
CA ASP A 82 25.76 -4.08 14.12
C ASP A 82 24.37 -4.72 13.93
N ILE A 83 23.34 -3.88 13.72
CA ILE A 83 21.96 -4.24 13.34
C ILE A 83 21.60 -3.58 12.01
N GLU A 84 20.89 -4.31 11.16
CA GLU A 84 20.13 -3.76 10.03
C GLU A 84 18.66 -4.13 10.16
N CYS A 85 17.80 -3.24 9.68
CA CYS A 85 16.36 -3.45 9.62
C CYS A 85 15.83 -2.80 8.35
N ASP A 86 15.04 -3.55 7.59
CA ASP A 86 14.56 -3.13 6.27
C ASP A 86 13.47 -2.03 6.35
N ASN A 87 12.79 -1.91 7.49
CA ASN A 87 11.84 -0.84 7.77
C ASN A 87 11.75 -0.54 9.27
N LEU A 88 12.44 0.51 9.72
CA LEU A 88 12.40 0.95 11.11
C LEU A 88 11.02 1.41 11.57
N ILE A 89 10.22 2.02 10.68
CA ILE A 89 8.86 2.49 11.02
C ILE A 89 7.96 1.30 11.34
N ASP A 90 8.03 0.25 10.53
CA ASP A 90 7.25 -0.97 10.77
C ASP A 90 7.73 -1.70 12.02
N LEU A 91 9.05 -1.76 12.25
CA LEU A 91 9.63 -2.33 13.47
C LEU A 91 9.11 -1.61 14.73
N PHE A 92 9.14 -0.28 14.75
CA PHE A 92 8.62 0.48 15.88
C PHE A 92 7.10 0.39 15.99
N SER A 93 6.38 0.33 14.87
CA SER A 93 4.92 0.13 14.85
C SER A 93 4.53 -1.23 15.40
N LEU A 94 5.29 -2.28 15.09
CA LEU A 94 5.13 -3.62 15.67
C LEU A 94 5.36 -3.57 17.17
N TYR A 95 6.43 -2.91 17.63
CA TYR A 95 6.70 -2.75 19.06
C TYR A 95 5.55 -2.03 19.77
N VAL A 96 5.08 -0.90 19.24
CA VAL A 96 3.98 -0.11 19.81
C VAL A 96 2.68 -0.92 19.89
N LYS A 97 2.34 -1.67 18.84
CA LYS A 97 1.16 -2.56 18.84
C LYS A 97 1.26 -3.70 19.86
N ASN A 98 2.47 -4.08 20.27
CA ASN A 98 2.73 -5.17 21.22
C ASN A 98 3.22 -4.70 22.59
N GLU A 99 3.09 -3.41 22.91
CA GLU A 99 3.66 -2.84 24.14
C GLU A 99 3.17 -3.56 25.40
N ASP A 100 1.89 -3.98 25.44
CA ASP A 100 1.33 -4.73 26.57
C ASP A 100 1.90 -6.15 26.73
N TYR A 101 2.58 -6.68 25.71
CA TYR A 101 3.13 -8.05 25.70
C TYR A 101 4.66 -8.07 25.79
N LEU A 102 5.31 -7.06 25.22
CA LEU A 102 6.77 -6.92 25.17
C LEU A 102 7.31 -5.88 26.16
N GLY A 103 6.51 -4.89 26.55
CA GLY A 103 6.89 -3.75 27.38
C GLY A 103 6.80 -4.00 28.89
N SER A 104 7.08 -2.94 29.66
CA SER A 104 7.08 -2.92 31.13
C SER A 104 5.71 -3.19 31.76
N SER A 105 4.63 -2.88 31.04
CA SER A 105 3.23 -3.05 31.45
C SER A 105 2.76 -4.52 31.45
N GLY A 106 3.41 -5.38 30.65
CA GLY A 106 3.03 -6.79 30.43
C GLY A 106 3.49 -7.80 31.50
N GLY A 107 3.88 -7.33 32.69
CA GLY A 107 4.26 -8.20 33.81
C GLY A 107 5.60 -8.93 33.66
N ASN A 108 6.46 -8.56 32.71
CA ASN A 108 7.76 -9.20 32.52
C ASN A 108 8.80 -8.64 33.52
N LEU A 109 8.89 -9.25 34.72
CA LEU A 109 9.80 -8.84 35.81
C LEU A 109 11.25 -8.57 35.34
N LEU A 110 11.73 -9.28 34.32
CA LEU A 110 13.10 -9.19 33.80
C LEU A 110 13.42 -7.85 33.13
N TYR A 111 12.48 -7.24 32.40
CA TYR A 111 12.63 -5.90 31.81
C TYR A 111 12.70 -4.79 32.88
N THR A 112 12.18 -5.07 34.07
CA THR A 112 12.10 -4.08 35.14
C THR A 112 13.24 -4.14 36.15
N LEU A 113 14.08 -5.19 36.16
CA LEU A 113 15.08 -5.42 37.22
C LEU A 113 16.52 -5.16 36.78
N LEU A 114 16.93 -5.55 35.57
CA LEU A 114 18.31 -5.40 35.08
C LEU A 114 18.70 -3.93 34.80
N PRO A 115 17.88 -3.12 34.10
CA PRO A 115 18.20 -1.71 33.86
C PRO A 115 18.11 -0.83 35.12
N ARG A 116 17.28 -1.21 36.12
CA ARG A 116 17.16 -0.48 37.40
C ARG A 116 18.44 -0.49 38.24
N ALA A 117 19.28 -1.52 38.10
CA ALA A 117 20.57 -1.58 38.78
C ALA A 117 21.61 -0.61 38.18
N ALA A 118 21.50 -0.30 36.88
CA ALA A 118 22.38 0.66 36.21
C ALA A 118 21.99 2.13 36.49
N HIS A 119 20.69 2.39 36.73
CA HIS A 119 20.14 3.73 36.97
C HIS A 119 20.61 4.42 38.26
N TYR A 120 21.11 3.66 39.25
CA TYR A 120 21.63 4.24 40.50
C TYR A 120 22.87 5.15 40.31
N PHE A 121 23.41 5.22 39.09
CA PHE A 121 24.56 6.04 38.72
C PHE A 121 24.23 7.16 37.71
N THR A 122 22.96 7.37 37.34
CA THR A 122 22.56 8.40 36.37
C THR A 122 22.39 9.77 37.05
N PRO A 123 22.98 10.87 36.52
CA PRO A 123 22.91 12.19 37.15
C PRO A 123 21.48 12.77 37.18
N VAL A 124 21.10 13.39 38.29
CA VAL A 124 19.86 14.16 38.41
C VAL A 124 19.99 15.48 37.65
N ASN A 125 18.97 15.84 36.86
CA ASN A 125 18.90 17.14 36.18
C ASN A 125 18.82 18.28 37.21
N ASP A 126 19.92 19.02 37.39
CA ASP A 126 19.97 20.29 38.13
C ASP A 126 20.03 21.48 37.15
N THR A 127 20.06 22.71 37.69
CA THR A 127 20.10 23.95 36.88
C THR A 127 21.28 24.02 35.90
N THR A 128 22.39 23.36 36.21
CA THR A 128 23.64 23.33 35.41
C THR A 128 23.54 22.30 34.27
N ASN A 129 22.87 21.18 34.52
CA ASN A 129 22.66 20.11 33.51
C ASN A 129 21.61 20.49 32.47
N ALA A 130 20.50 21.13 32.87
CA ALA A 130 19.48 21.62 31.92
C ALA A 130 20.05 22.61 30.90
N LEU A 131 21.01 23.45 31.32
CA LEU A 131 21.67 24.45 30.48
C LEU A 131 22.61 23.79 29.45
N LYS A 132 23.35 22.76 29.85
CA LYS A 132 24.20 21.96 28.95
C LYS A 132 23.39 21.12 27.97
N ASN A 133 22.25 20.56 28.40
CA ASN A 133 21.45 19.67 27.56
C ASN A 133 20.67 20.42 26.48
N ALA A 134 20.15 21.62 26.79
CA ALA A 134 19.46 22.46 25.82
C ALA A 134 20.42 23.07 24.78
N SER A 135 21.67 23.40 25.14
CA SER A 135 22.66 23.93 24.19
C SER A 135 23.28 22.84 23.29
N PHE A 136 23.45 21.61 23.81
CA PHE A 136 24.16 20.51 23.13
C PHE A 136 23.62 20.17 21.73
N HIS A 137 22.30 20.24 21.51
CA HIS A 137 21.66 19.90 20.22
C HIS A 137 21.54 21.06 19.25
N TYR A 138 21.38 22.29 19.75
CA TYR A 138 21.18 23.46 18.90
C TYR A 138 22.48 24.15 18.48
N ASP A 139 23.59 23.85 19.16
CA ASP A 139 24.93 24.37 18.82
C ASP A 139 25.70 23.46 17.84
N THR A 140 25.05 22.46 17.22
CA THR A 140 25.69 21.58 16.23
C THR A 140 26.03 22.34 14.94
N SER A 141 25.02 22.93 14.28
CA SER A 141 25.18 23.80 13.11
C SER A 141 23.87 24.41 12.63
N ASN A 142 23.83 25.73 12.38
CA ASN A 142 22.70 26.35 11.69
C ASN A 142 22.50 25.81 10.26
N ASN A 143 23.58 25.43 9.56
CA ASN A 143 23.49 24.83 8.21
C ASN A 143 22.81 23.47 8.22
N HIS A 144 23.04 22.66 9.27
CA HIS A 144 22.37 21.37 9.44
C HIS A 144 20.85 21.57 9.55
N PHE A 145 20.41 22.45 10.46
CA PHE A 145 18.99 22.74 10.63
C PHE A 145 18.38 23.40 9.38
N ALA A 146 19.08 24.33 8.73
CA ALA A 146 18.63 24.93 7.48
C ALA A 146 18.46 23.90 6.35
N GLY A 147 19.18 22.79 6.40
CA GLY A 147 19.07 21.70 5.44
C GLY A 147 17.73 20.93 5.50
N PHE A 148 16.99 21.00 6.61
CA PHE A 148 15.72 20.28 6.72
C PHE A 148 14.51 21.11 7.17
N LEU A 149 14.73 22.27 7.78
CA LEU A 149 13.66 23.19 8.17
C LEU A 149 13.18 24.03 6.99
N SER A 150 12.03 24.67 7.14
CA SER A 150 11.61 25.77 6.26
C SER A 150 12.54 26.98 6.40
N PRO A 151 12.58 27.90 5.41
CA PRO A 151 13.47 29.07 5.43
C PRO A 151 13.32 29.98 6.67
N ASP A 152 12.17 29.90 7.33
CA ASP A 152 11.87 30.62 8.56
C ASP A 152 12.52 30.00 9.83
N MET A 153 13.20 28.85 9.70
CA MET A 153 13.93 28.11 10.73
C MET A 153 13.08 27.72 11.94
N ASN A 154 11.84 27.26 11.71
CA ASN A 154 11.00 26.72 12.78
C ASN A 154 11.25 25.22 13.00
N TYR A 155 11.95 24.86 14.07
CA TYR A 155 12.07 23.47 14.54
C TYR A 155 10.98 23.15 15.58
N SER A 156 9.74 23.13 15.11
CA SER A 156 8.54 22.79 15.90
C SER A 156 7.40 22.40 14.95
N SER A 157 6.33 21.79 15.48
CA SER A 157 5.17 21.41 14.66
C SER A 157 4.61 22.56 13.83
N ALA A 158 4.29 22.31 12.56
CA ALA A 158 3.52 23.22 11.72
C ALA A 158 1.99 23.00 11.91
N ILE A 159 1.16 23.90 11.37
CA ILE A 159 -0.31 23.71 11.30
C ILE A 159 -0.72 23.71 9.82
N TRP A 160 -1.10 22.52 9.34
CA TRP A 160 -1.48 22.28 7.95
C TRP A 160 -2.94 22.65 7.70
N SER A 161 -3.21 23.24 6.54
CA SER A 161 -4.58 23.55 6.09
C SER A 161 -5.37 22.32 5.65
N GLY A 162 -4.68 21.25 5.25
CA GLY A 162 -5.27 20.10 4.56
C GLY A 162 -5.26 20.23 3.03
N GLU A 163 -4.86 21.38 2.49
CA GLU A 163 -4.74 21.58 1.04
C GLU A 163 -3.57 20.77 0.45
N PRO A 164 -3.78 20.03 -0.66
CA PRO A 164 -2.72 19.30 -1.34
C PRO A 164 -1.60 20.23 -1.81
N GLY A 165 -0.35 19.82 -1.60
CA GLY A 165 0.83 20.56 -2.09
C GLY A 165 1.14 21.83 -1.28
N GLU A 166 0.48 22.07 -0.15
CA GLU A 166 0.90 23.12 0.77
C GLU A 166 2.38 22.94 1.17
N SER A 167 3.16 24.03 1.17
CA SER A 167 4.56 24.01 1.60
C SER A 167 4.68 24.02 3.12
N LEU A 168 5.77 23.42 3.63
CA LEU A 168 6.12 23.46 5.05
C LEU A 168 6.17 24.91 5.58
N GLU A 169 6.75 25.83 4.81
CA GLU A 169 6.82 27.25 5.18
C GLU A 169 5.41 27.88 5.34
N SER A 170 4.48 27.57 4.44
CA SER A 170 3.10 28.05 4.56
C SER A 170 2.43 27.51 5.84
N ALA A 171 2.61 26.23 6.13
CA ALA A 171 2.07 25.60 7.34
C ALA A 171 2.72 26.17 8.63
N GLN A 172 4.01 26.50 8.60
CA GLN A 172 4.69 27.16 9.71
C GLN A 172 4.20 28.59 9.93
N ARG A 173 4.00 29.37 8.86
CA ARG A 173 3.37 30.69 8.95
C ARG A 173 1.99 30.62 9.58
N ARG A 174 1.17 29.64 9.19
CA ARG A 174 -0.16 29.42 9.81
C ARG A 174 -0.05 29.09 11.29
N LYS A 175 0.92 28.25 11.69
CA LYS A 175 1.18 27.97 13.10
C LYS A 175 1.54 29.24 13.88
N ILE A 176 2.43 30.07 13.35
CA ILE A 176 2.78 31.34 13.99
C ILE A 176 1.56 32.25 14.09
N GLN A 177 0.75 32.39 13.03
CA GLN A 177 -0.47 33.19 13.06
C GLN A 177 -1.44 32.69 14.13
N ASN A 178 -1.67 31.37 14.20
CA ASN A 178 -2.53 30.75 15.21
C ASN A 178 -2.10 31.07 16.65
N ILE A 179 -0.79 31.18 16.89
CA ILE A 179 -0.23 31.57 18.20
C ILE A 179 -0.43 33.06 18.45
N LEU A 180 -0.13 33.92 17.47
CA LEU A 180 -0.29 35.38 17.60
C LEU A 180 -1.76 35.78 17.80
N ASP A 181 -2.69 35.12 17.12
CA ASP A 181 -4.14 35.36 17.27
C ASP A 181 -4.62 35.03 18.68
N LYS A 182 -4.15 33.91 19.25
CA LYS A 182 -4.45 33.52 20.64
C LYS A 182 -3.76 34.43 21.65
N ALA A 183 -2.57 34.92 21.30
CA ALA A 183 -1.84 35.86 22.11
C ALA A 183 -2.52 37.23 22.18
N ASP A 184 -3.24 37.65 21.12
CA ASP A 184 -3.93 38.94 21.06
C ASP A 184 -2.97 40.09 21.43
N ILE A 185 -1.87 40.16 20.66
CA ILE A 185 -0.77 41.09 20.90
C ILE A 185 -1.13 42.46 20.32
N SER A 186 -1.00 43.50 21.14
CA SER A 186 -1.19 44.89 20.74
C SER A 186 0.14 45.63 20.47
N SER A 187 0.08 46.76 19.76
CA SER A 187 1.26 47.61 19.51
C SER A 187 1.95 48.15 20.77
N THR A 188 1.24 48.20 21.89
CA THR A 188 1.77 48.68 23.17
C THR A 188 2.32 47.57 24.05
N ASP A 189 2.14 46.31 23.66
CA ASP A 189 2.51 45.16 24.49
C ASP A 189 4.03 44.93 24.48
N HIS A 190 4.53 44.46 25.62
CA HIS A 190 5.86 43.86 25.73
C HIS A 190 5.72 42.34 25.92
N VAL A 191 6.21 41.59 24.94
CA VAL A 191 6.15 40.13 24.86
C VAL A 191 7.47 39.51 25.31
N LEU A 192 7.41 38.47 26.14
CA LEU A 192 8.54 37.57 26.41
C LEU A 192 8.36 36.29 25.58
N ASP A 193 9.33 35.98 24.72
CA ASP A 193 9.36 34.75 23.95
C ASP A 193 10.39 33.78 24.54
N ILE A 194 9.91 32.81 25.32
CA ILE A 194 10.72 31.84 26.05
C ILE A 194 11.08 30.69 25.11
N GLY A 195 12.38 30.56 24.81
CA GLY A 195 12.84 29.62 23.79
C GLY A 195 12.62 30.17 22.39
N CYS A 196 13.08 31.39 22.13
CA CYS A 196 12.73 32.15 20.91
C CYS A 196 13.29 31.56 19.59
N GLY A 197 14.05 30.46 19.67
CA GLY A 197 14.74 29.85 18.54
C GLY A 197 15.52 30.87 17.73
N TRP A 198 15.35 30.80 16.41
CA TRP A 198 15.99 31.71 15.44
C TRP A 198 15.20 33.02 15.20
N GLY A 199 14.30 33.38 16.12
CA GLY A 199 13.65 34.70 16.17
C GLY A 199 12.41 34.88 15.28
N ASN A 200 11.89 33.83 14.65
CA ASN A 200 10.79 33.95 13.67
C ASN A 200 9.50 34.52 14.27
N LEU A 201 9.08 34.04 15.45
CA LEU A 201 7.89 34.56 16.13
C LEU A 201 8.08 36.03 16.50
N ALA A 202 9.22 36.38 17.08
CA ALA A 202 9.52 37.75 17.48
C ALA A 202 9.47 38.72 16.30
N ILE A 203 10.11 38.36 15.17
CA ILE A 203 10.09 39.16 13.94
C ILE A 203 8.65 39.34 13.45
N THR A 204 7.89 38.25 13.37
CA THR A 204 6.50 38.27 12.87
C THR A 204 5.60 39.12 13.76
N ALA A 205 5.69 38.96 15.09
CA ALA A 205 4.89 39.72 16.05
C ALA A 205 5.11 41.22 15.94
N VAL A 206 6.38 41.67 15.87
CA VAL A 206 6.71 43.10 15.75
C VAL A 206 6.29 43.65 14.39
N GLN A 207 6.46 42.89 13.30
CA GLN A 207 6.03 43.34 11.97
C GLN A 207 4.52 43.53 11.87
N GLN A 208 3.73 42.66 12.49
CA GLN A 208 2.27 42.74 12.43
C GLN A 208 1.68 43.79 13.36
N THR A 209 2.27 43.97 14.55
CA THR A 209 1.64 44.75 15.63
C THR A 209 2.41 45.99 16.03
N GLY A 210 3.73 46.03 15.82
CA GLY A 210 4.62 47.08 16.33
C GLY A 210 4.99 46.94 17.81
N CYS A 211 4.62 45.82 18.45
CA CYS A 211 4.93 45.51 19.85
C CYS A 211 6.44 45.47 20.13
N ARG A 212 6.80 45.26 21.40
CA ARG A 212 8.19 44.98 21.81
C ARG A 212 8.34 43.52 22.15
N VAL A 213 9.46 42.90 21.78
CA VAL A 213 9.73 41.49 22.10
C VAL A 213 11.09 41.35 22.78
N THR A 214 11.10 40.64 23.90
CA THR A 214 12.33 40.09 24.49
C THR A 214 12.32 38.59 24.26
N GLY A 215 13.16 38.11 23.35
CA GLY A 215 13.37 36.69 23.13
C GLY A 215 14.51 36.17 23.98
N ILE A 216 14.39 34.95 24.48
CA ILE A 216 15.46 34.29 25.23
C ILE A 216 15.77 32.91 24.66
N THR A 217 17.06 32.59 24.59
CA THR A 217 17.56 31.27 24.20
C THR A 217 18.78 30.91 25.04
N LEU A 218 19.11 29.62 25.10
CA LEU A 218 20.34 29.10 25.68
C LEU A 218 21.39 28.74 24.61
N SER A 219 21.04 28.79 23.33
CA SER A 219 21.96 28.51 22.22
C SER A 219 22.60 29.79 21.69
N GLY A 220 23.93 29.77 21.61
CA GLY A 220 24.70 30.86 21.01
C GLY A 220 24.43 30.98 19.51
N GLU A 221 24.30 29.85 18.82
CA GLU A 221 24.04 29.76 17.38
C GLU A 221 22.65 30.31 17.02
N GLN A 222 21.62 29.98 17.81
CA GLN A 222 20.28 30.53 17.64
C GLN A 222 20.26 32.04 17.84
N LYS A 223 20.92 32.55 18.90
CA LYS A 223 21.01 33.98 19.16
C LYS A 223 21.69 34.71 18.00
N ALA A 224 22.84 34.21 17.54
CA ALA A 224 23.60 34.85 16.48
C ALA A 224 22.77 34.99 15.19
N LEU A 225 22.15 33.90 14.73
CA LEU A 225 21.33 33.92 13.52
C LEU A 225 20.01 34.69 13.73
N ALA A 226 19.40 34.65 14.91
CA ALA A 226 18.24 35.48 15.22
C ALA A 226 18.57 36.98 15.12
N GLU A 227 19.69 37.42 15.72
CA GLU A 227 20.13 38.82 15.66
C GLU A 227 20.45 39.27 14.23
N GLU A 228 21.05 38.40 13.42
CA GLU A 228 21.26 38.66 12.00
C GLU A 228 19.93 38.86 11.26
N ARG A 229 18.97 37.95 11.45
CA ARG A 229 17.63 38.05 10.83
C ARG A 229 16.86 39.29 11.29
N ILE A 230 16.93 39.64 12.58
CA ILE A 230 16.32 40.84 13.16
C ILE A 230 16.92 42.11 12.57
N LYS A 231 18.26 42.15 12.44
CA LYS A 231 18.96 43.27 11.82
C LYS A 231 18.61 43.40 10.34
N ALA A 232 18.55 42.29 9.61
CA ALA A 232 18.13 42.26 8.21
C ALA A 232 16.68 42.76 8.04
N ALA A 233 15.80 42.48 9.00
CA ALA A 233 14.43 42.99 9.04
C ALA A 233 14.32 44.45 9.54
N GLY A 234 15.39 45.06 10.05
CA GLY A 234 15.39 46.44 10.57
C GLY A 234 14.70 46.60 11.93
N LEU A 235 14.59 45.54 12.74
CA LEU A 235 13.75 45.53 13.96
C LEU A 235 14.53 45.57 15.28
N GLN A 236 15.82 45.90 15.22
CA GLN A 236 16.75 45.90 16.36
C GLN A 236 16.35 46.84 17.53
N ASP A 237 15.56 47.88 17.26
CA ASP A 237 15.06 48.80 18.30
C ASP A 237 13.85 48.24 19.08
N LYS A 238 13.23 47.16 18.58
CA LYS A 238 11.99 46.57 19.09
C LYS A 238 12.16 45.14 19.60
N ILE A 239 13.15 44.42 19.09
CA ILE A 239 13.42 43.03 19.45
C ILE A 239 14.79 42.93 20.12
N THR A 240 14.84 42.32 21.29
CA THR A 240 16.08 42.01 21.99
C THR A 240 16.16 40.50 22.22
N ILE A 241 17.23 39.85 21.76
CA ILE A 241 17.48 38.43 22.02
C ILE A 241 18.55 38.30 23.11
N LEU A 242 18.26 37.57 24.18
CA LEU A 242 19.18 37.35 25.29
C LEU A 242 19.62 35.89 25.33
N LEU A 243 20.93 35.67 25.50
CA LEU A 243 21.45 34.36 25.89
C LEU A 243 21.20 34.20 27.38
N CYS A 244 20.00 33.72 27.73
CA CYS A 244 19.48 33.81 29.08
C CYS A 244 18.60 32.62 29.38
N ASP A 245 18.82 32.04 30.56
CA ASP A 245 17.91 31.08 31.15
C ASP A 245 16.61 31.79 31.55
N TYR A 246 15.46 31.24 31.15
CA TYR A 246 14.16 31.84 31.46
C TYR A 246 13.94 32.10 32.94
N ARG A 247 14.53 31.28 33.82
CA ARG A 247 14.43 31.43 35.29
C ARG A 247 15.09 32.72 35.80
N LYS A 248 15.88 33.37 34.96
CA LYS A 248 16.62 34.61 35.22
C LYS A 248 16.29 35.70 34.20
N ALA A 249 15.21 35.53 33.43
CA ALA A 249 14.80 36.53 32.45
C ALA A 249 14.59 37.88 33.15
N PRO A 250 15.04 39.00 32.54
CA PRO A 250 14.75 40.32 33.07
C PRO A 250 13.24 40.54 33.05
N VAL A 251 12.70 41.19 34.08
CA VAL A 251 11.26 41.49 34.18
C VAL A 251 11.11 43.00 34.14
N PRO A 252 10.37 43.58 33.17
CA PRO A 252 10.10 45.00 33.14
C PRO A 252 9.23 45.40 34.34
N GLU A 253 9.25 46.69 34.68
CA GLU A 253 8.37 47.22 35.73
C GLU A 253 6.90 46.94 35.37
N GLY A 254 6.20 46.23 36.26
CA GLY A 254 4.82 45.78 36.04
C GLY A 254 4.66 44.42 35.34
N GLY A 255 5.72 43.82 34.81
CA GLY A 255 5.68 42.51 34.13
C GLY A 255 5.37 42.60 32.63
N TYR A 256 5.45 41.45 31.95
CA TYR A 256 5.16 41.29 30.52
C TYR A 256 3.65 41.23 30.26
N ASP A 257 3.22 41.79 29.13
CA ASP A 257 1.83 41.72 28.67
C ASP A 257 1.49 40.33 28.15
N ARG A 258 2.44 39.69 27.47
CA ARG A 258 2.27 38.40 26.81
C ARG A 258 3.52 37.54 27.02
N ILE A 259 3.32 36.23 27.18
CA ILE A 259 4.42 35.26 27.20
C ILE A 259 4.12 34.16 26.18
N THR A 260 5.03 33.94 25.24
CA THR A 260 4.98 32.80 24.32
C THR A 260 6.05 31.79 24.72
N SER A 261 5.75 30.51 24.59
CA SER A 261 6.75 29.46 24.75
C SER A 261 6.39 28.24 23.91
N ILE A 262 7.25 27.91 22.95
CA ILE A 262 7.00 26.90 21.93
C ILE A 262 8.05 25.80 22.07
N GLU A 263 7.59 24.56 22.26
CA GLU A 263 8.43 23.36 22.44
C GLU A 263 9.52 23.54 23.53
N MET A 264 9.17 24.24 24.62
CA MET A 264 10.03 24.41 25.79
C MET A 264 9.70 23.46 26.95
N LEU A 265 8.46 22.97 27.03
CA LEU A 265 7.99 22.12 28.13
C LEU A 265 8.82 20.83 28.25
N GLU A 266 9.21 20.31 27.11
CA GLU A 266 10.04 19.14 26.84
C GLU A 266 11.39 19.25 27.56
N HIS A 267 11.88 20.46 27.77
CA HIS A 267 13.19 20.72 28.37
C HIS A 267 13.12 21.10 29.85
N VAL A 268 11.92 21.20 30.43
CA VAL A 268 11.73 21.63 31.83
C VAL A 268 12.03 20.48 32.80
N GLY A 269 11.55 19.28 32.50
CA GLY A 269 11.61 18.14 33.43
C GLY A 269 10.48 18.13 34.45
N ASP A 270 10.00 16.93 34.80
CA ASP A 270 8.89 16.67 35.73
C ASP A 270 8.97 17.51 37.02
N LYS A 271 10.11 17.42 37.73
CA LYS A 271 10.32 18.06 39.04
C LYS A 271 10.28 19.59 39.01
N PHE A 272 10.36 20.21 37.83
CA PHE A 272 10.44 21.65 37.67
C PHE A 272 9.21 22.25 36.99
N MET A 273 8.23 21.43 36.60
CA MET A 273 7.03 21.91 35.88
C MET A 273 6.25 22.95 36.69
N ASN A 274 6.04 22.73 38.00
CA ASN A 274 5.39 23.73 38.85
C ASN A 274 6.21 25.03 38.96
N LYS A 275 7.54 24.94 39.01
CA LYS A 275 8.41 26.13 39.05
C LYS A 275 8.37 26.89 37.72
N TYR A 276 8.26 26.20 36.60
CA TYR A 276 8.11 26.82 35.29
C TYR A 276 6.88 27.73 35.24
N PHE A 277 5.70 27.23 35.64
CA PHE A 277 4.49 28.05 35.71
C PHE A 277 4.54 29.11 36.82
N GLN A 278 5.25 28.85 37.92
CA GLN A 278 5.53 29.87 38.94
C GLN A 278 6.31 31.06 38.36
N HIS A 279 7.36 30.81 37.57
CA HIS A 279 8.12 31.86 36.90
C HIS A 279 7.26 32.62 35.90
N ILE A 280 6.49 31.91 35.06
CA ILE A 280 5.59 32.54 34.09
C ILE A 280 4.57 33.44 34.78
N SER A 281 3.91 32.95 35.82
CA SER A 281 2.95 33.72 36.60
C SER A 281 3.60 34.95 37.27
N ALA A 282 4.85 34.85 37.71
CA ALA A 282 5.58 35.97 38.30
C ALA A 282 6.06 37.01 37.27
N TYR A 283 6.21 36.62 36.00
CA TYR A 283 6.68 37.49 34.93
C TYR A 283 5.55 38.18 34.18
N LEU A 284 4.35 37.59 34.17
CA LEU A 284 3.15 38.19 33.59
C LEU A 284 2.62 39.34 34.44
N LYS A 285 2.01 40.32 33.77
CA LYS A 285 1.12 41.28 34.40
C LYS A 285 -0.02 40.54 35.14
N PRO A 286 -0.29 40.88 36.42
CA PRO A 286 -1.36 40.22 37.18
C PRO A 286 -2.76 40.37 36.58
N GLN A 287 -3.00 41.41 35.78
CA GLN A 287 -4.27 41.64 35.10
C GLN A 287 -4.04 41.75 33.60
N GLY A 288 -4.86 41.01 32.83
CA GLY A 288 -4.83 41.03 31.36
C GLY A 288 -3.59 40.37 30.73
N GLY A 289 -2.69 39.80 31.53
CA GLY A 289 -1.55 39.03 31.03
C GLY A 289 -2.02 37.71 30.41
N ARG A 290 -1.48 37.35 29.24
CA ARG A 290 -1.77 36.07 28.57
C ARG A 290 -0.51 35.27 28.30
N MET A 291 -0.60 33.96 28.45
CA MET A 291 0.45 33.04 28.02
C MET A 291 -0.05 32.03 27.00
N ILE A 292 0.83 31.65 26.10
CA ILE A 292 0.58 30.67 25.05
C ILE A 292 1.72 29.69 25.14
N VAL A 293 1.38 28.44 25.44
CA VAL A 293 2.33 27.35 25.50
C VAL A 293 1.94 26.32 24.45
N GLN A 294 2.88 26.04 23.57
CA GLN A 294 2.82 24.89 22.67
C GLN A 294 3.91 23.91 23.10
N GLY A 295 3.56 22.62 23.18
CA GLY A 295 4.53 21.56 23.42
C GLY A 295 3.91 20.19 23.27
N ILE A 296 4.77 19.19 23.21
CA ILE A 296 4.47 17.77 23.09
C ILE A 296 3.99 17.24 24.44
N THR A 297 2.85 16.57 24.42
CA THR A 297 2.32 15.84 25.57
C THR A 297 2.15 14.38 25.24
N LYS A 298 2.39 13.51 26.22
CA LYS A 298 2.15 12.06 26.08
C LYS A 298 0.76 11.67 26.61
N ILE A 299 0.21 10.57 26.08
CA ILE A 299 -1.03 9.99 26.59
C ILE A 299 -0.81 9.29 27.94
N ASN A 300 -1.86 9.18 28.76
CA ASN A 300 -1.75 8.71 30.15
C ASN A 300 -1.18 7.29 30.29
N SER A 301 -1.48 6.37 29.37
CA SER A 301 -0.98 4.98 29.40
C SER A 301 0.56 4.92 29.36
N TYR A 302 1.18 5.73 28.50
CA TYR A 302 2.65 5.85 28.38
C TYR A 302 3.32 6.53 29.57
N ASN A 303 2.58 7.26 30.42
CA ASN A 303 3.15 7.81 31.65
C ASN A 303 3.26 6.76 32.75
N ALA A 304 2.30 5.83 32.82
CA ALA A 304 2.25 4.80 33.84
C ALA A 304 3.29 3.68 33.64
N SER A 305 3.82 3.53 32.42
CA SER A 305 4.73 2.45 32.02
C SER A 305 6.23 2.73 32.23
N GLY A 306 6.61 3.97 32.62
CA GLY A 306 8.00 4.44 32.56
C GLY A 306 9.00 3.66 33.42
N LEU A 307 9.93 2.94 32.77
CA LEU A 307 11.16 2.43 33.39
C LEU A 307 12.22 3.55 33.46
N PRO A 308 13.03 3.61 34.53
CA PRO A 308 14.03 4.66 34.70
C PRO A 308 15.35 4.26 34.01
N VAL A 309 15.43 4.41 32.69
CA VAL A 309 16.64 4.13 31.90
C VAL A 309 16.74 5.17 30.79
N ASP A 310 17.95 5.68 30.52
CA ASP A 310 18.18 6.60 29.40
C ASP A 310 17.84 5.90 28.07
N ASN A 311 16.94 6.51 27.28
CA ASN A 311 16.59 6.06 25.94
C ASN A 311 17.41 6.80 24.85
N TYR A 312 17.24 6.43 23.59
CA TYR A 312 17.91 7.03 22.45
C TYR A 312 17.71 8.54 22.36
N ILE A 313 16.47 9.00 22.56
CA ILE A 313 16.15 10.43 22.56
C ILE A 313 16.91 11.10 23.71
N ASP A 314 16.87 10.58 24.92
CA ASP A 314 17.60 11.13 26.07
C ASP A 314 19.13 11.13 25.86
N ARG A 315 19.68 10.17 25.12
CA ARG A 315 21.12 10.10 24.91
C ARG A 315 21.61 11.00 23.76
N TYR A 316 20.89 10.97 22.64
CA TYR A 316 21.38 11.44 21.35
C TYR A 316 20.62 12.63 20.78
N ILE A 317 19.41 12.95 21.26
CA ILE A 317 18.56 13.98 20.66
C ILE A 317 18.08 15.05 21.66
N PHE A 318 17.68 14.70 22.88
CA PHE A 318 17.22 15.62 23.93
C PHE A 318 17.53 15.11 25.36
N PRO A 319 18.78 15.21 25.85
CA PRO A 319 19.17 14.79 27.19
C PRO A 319 18.37 15.45 28.31
N GLY A 320 17.80 14.60 29.16
CA GLY A 320 16.97 15.03 30.27
C GLY A 320 15.64 15.67 29.84
N GLY A 321 15.20 15.39 28.61
CA GLY A 321 13.88 15.75 28.12
C GLY A 321 12.76 15.07 28.92
N TYR A 322 11.59 15.69 28.96
CA TYR A 322 10.42 15.16 29.67
C TYR A 322 9.13 15.61 28.99
N LEU A 323 8.29 14.64 28.65
CA LEU A 323 6.95 14.89 28.10
C LEU A 323 5.89 14.74 29.20
N PRO A 324 5.21 15.83 29.64
CA PRO A 324 4.10 15.72 30.58
C PRO A 324 2.85 15.13 29.91
N THR A 325 1.94 14.58 30.72
CA THR A 325 0.56 14.38 30.26
C THR A 325 -0.24 15.67 30.38
N ILE A 326 -1.35 15.80 29.63
CA ILE A 326 -2.26 16.95 29.76
C ILE A 326 -2.74 17.14 31.21
N ASN A 327 -3.02 16.05 31.93
CA ASN A 327 -3.45 16.14 33.33
C ASN A 327 -2.36 16.75 34.23
N GLN A 328 -1.11 16.27 34.09
CA GLN A 328 0.02 16.84 34.84
C GLN A 328 0.24 18.31 34.48
N LEU A 329 0.12 18.66 33.19
CA LEU A 329 0.28 20.02 32.73
C LEU A 329 -0.76 20.96 33.35
N LEU A 330 -2.04 20.57 33.33
CA LEU A 330 -3.13 21.34 33.94
C LEU A 330 -2.95 21.49 35.46
N ALA A 331 -2.54 20.43 36.15
CA ALA A 331 -2.22 20.48 37.57
C ALA A 331 -1.05 21.42 37.86
N SER A 332 0.03 21.35 37.08
CA SER A 332 1.19 22.24 37.22
C SER A 332 0.89 23.70 36.91
N ILE A 333 -0.01 23.98 35.96
CA ILE A 333 -0.51 25.35 35.70
C ILE A 333 -1.19 25.89 36.97
N HIS A 334 -2.10 25.11 37.55
CA HIS A 334 -2.82 25.51 38.76
C HIS A 334 -1.88 25.66 39.96
N ASP A 335 -1.12 24.61 40.29
CA ASP A 335 -0.26 24.57 41.48
C ASP A 335 0.91 25.55 41.39
N GLY A 336 1.56 25.61 40.22
CA GLY A 336 2.70 26.49 39.97
C GLY A 336 2.33 27.97 40.04
N SER A 337 1.16 28.34 39.52
CA SER A 337 0.64 29.71 39.59
C SER A 337 -0.10 30.02 40.90
N ARG A 338 -0.34 29.02 41.75
CA ARG A 338 -1.22 29.12 42.92
C ARG A 338 -2.63 29.61 42.55
N GLY A 339 -3.15 29.11 41.43
CA GLY A 339 -4.47 29.44 40.90
C GLY A 339 -4.57 30.80 40.21
N ALA A 340 -3.45 31.50 39.97
CA ALA A 340 -3.46 32.79 39.29
C ALA A 340 -3.60 32.68 37.76
N LEU A 341 -3.24 31.54 37.17
CA LEU A 341 -3.41 31.27 35.75
C LEU A 341 -4.66 30.43 35.51
N GLU A 342 -5.52 30.89 34.61
CA GLU A 342 -6.71 30.17 34.15
C GLU A 342 -6.51 29.69 32.71
N VAL A 343 -6.93 28.45 32.42
CA VAL A 343 -6.81 27.87 31.09
C VAL A 343 -8.03 28.25 30.25
N GLU A 344 -7.83 29.12 29.27
CA GLU A 344 -8.89 29.59 28.38
C GLU A 344 -9.15 28.61 27.22
N THR A 345 -8.10 28.10 26.59
CA THR A 345 -8.21 27.18 25.44
C THR A 345 -7.16 26.08 25.46
N VAL A 346 -7.51 24.92 24.91
CA VAL A 346 -6.59 23.81 24.62
C VAL A 346 -6.87 23.31 23.21
N GLN A 347 -5.82 23.24 22.38
CA GLN A 347 -5.91 22.79 20.99
C GLN A 347 -4.95 21.62 20.76
N SER A 348 -5.47 20.49 20.29
CA SER A 348 -4.61 19.37 19.86
C SER A 348 -4.11 19.60 18.44
N ILE A 349 -2.80 19.52 18.25
CA ILE A 349 -2.15 19.60 16.93
C ILE A 349 -1.33 18.35 16.59
N GLY A 350 -1.47 17.26 17.36
CA GLY A 350 -0.68 16.04 17.22
C GLY A 350 -0.62 15.47 15.80
N PRO A 351 -1.76 15.32 15.07
CA PRO A 351 -1.75 14.83 13.69
C PRO A 351 -0.93 15.69 12.72
N HIS A 352 -0.82 17.01 12.96
CA HIS A 352 -0.02 17.91 12.13
C HIS A 352 1.50 17.67 12.30
N TYR A 353 1.92 17.14 13.46
CA TYR A 353 3.32 16.87 13.75
C TYR A 353 3.87 15.76 12.85
N ILE A 354 3.05 14.75 12.51
CA ILE A 354 3.43 13.65 11.62
C ILE A 354 3.87 14.18 10.25
N ARG A 355 3.04 15.01 9.62
CA ARG A 355 3.35 15.59 8.31
C ARG A 355 4.57 16.53 8.38
N THR A 356 4.73 17.25 9.50
CA THR A 356 5.91 18.09 9.74
C THR A 356 7.20 17.28 9.74
N LEU A 357 7.23 16.16 10.47
CA LEU A 357 8.39 15.25 10.54
C LEU A 357 8.69 14.59 9.19
N GLN A 358 7.65 14.24 8.42
CA GLN A 358 7.82 13.72 7.06
C GLN A 358 8.50 14.75 6.16
N CYS A 359 8.05 16.01 6.15
CA CYS A 359 8.68 17.06 5.35
C CYS A 359 10.12 17.35 5.81
N TRP A 360 10.40 17.31 7.11
CA TRP A 360 11.78 17.43 7.60
C TRP A 360 12.67 16.30 7.11
N ARG A 361 12.19 15.06 7.13
CA ARG A 361 12.92 13.92 6.57
C ARG A 361 13.20 14.12 5.08
N GLU A 362 12.16 14.45 4.30
CA GLU A 362 12.24 14.70 2.86
C GLU A 362 13.29 15.79 2.54
N ASN A 363 13.29 16.90 3.30
CA ASN A 363 14.24 17.99 3.13
C ASN A 363 15.66 17.61 3.57
N PHE A 364 15.81 16.93 4.71
CA PHE A 364 17.12 16.49 5.23
C PHE A 364 17.85 15.68 4.17
N ASP A 365 17.14 14.72 3.59
CA ASP A 365 17.69 13.89 2.53
C ASP A 365 18.01 14.68 1.26
N ALA A 366 17.12 15.61 0.87
CA ALA A 366 17.32 16.41 -0.34
C ALA A 366 18.57 17.30 -0.24
N ASN A 367 18.96 17.64 0.99
CA ASN A 367 20.10 18.51 1.29
C ASN A 367 21.27 17.78 1.94
N TRP A 368 21.29 16.44 1.92
CA TRP A 368 22.30 15.65 2.63
C TRP A 368 23.74 16.00 2.22
N ASP A 369 24.02 16.25 0.94
CA ASP A 369 25.38 16.62 0.52
C ASP A 369 25.87 17.90 1.19
N SER A 370 24.99 18.90 1.35
CA SER A 370 25.30 20.14 2.05
C SER A 370 25.49 19.89 3.55
N ILE A 371 24.62 19.07 4.15
CA ILE A 371 24.68 18.71 5.58
C ILE A 371 25.95 17.91 5.89
N ARG A 372 26.31 16.96 5.01
CA ARG A 372 27.54 16.16 5.07
C ARG A 372 28.77 17.03 4.96
N GLN A 373 28.81 17.97 4.00
CA GLN A 373 29.94 18.89 3.85
C GLN A 373 30.14 19.73 5.13
N ASP A 374 29.05 20.25 5.70
CA ASP A 374 29.11 20.99 6.97
C ASP A 374 29.64 20.09 8.09
N PHE A 375 29.12 18.87 8.24
CA PHE A 375 29.56 17.89 9.24
C PHE A 375 31.04 17.53 9.10
N VAL A 376 31.51 17.21 7.89
CA VAL A 376 32.91 16.85 7.60
C VAL A 376 33.83 18.04 7.81
N SER A 377 33.41 19.26 7.45
CA SER A 377 34.22 20.47 7.68
C SER A 377 34.49 20.72 9.17
N LYS A 378 33.53 20.36 10.03
CA LYS A 378 33.65 20.45 11.49
C LYS A 378 34.31 19.22 12.12
N ASN A 379 34.36 18.10 11.41
CA ASN A 379 34.96 16.84 11.87
C ASN A 379 35.89 16.26 10.77
N PRO A 380 37.06 16.89 10.50
CA PRO A 380 37.92 16.50 9.38
C PRO A 380 38.46 15.06 9.45
N ASP A 381 38.54 14.51 10.65
CA ASP A 381 39.03 13.15 10.92
C ASP A 381 37.92 12.08 10.99
N ALA A 382 36.65 12.45 10.71
CA ALA A 382 35.54 11.51 10.76
C ALA A 382 35.68 10.42 9.68
N ALA A 383 35.79 9.17 10.12
CA ALA A 383 35.77 8.01 9.22
C ALA A 383 34.37 7.81 8.59
N ASP A 384 34.29 7.10 7.46
CA ASP A 384 33.02 6.83 6.75
C ASP A 384 31.94 6.21 7.66
N MET A 385 32.34 5.35 8.59
CA MET A 385 31.43 4.78 9.58
C MET A 385 30.80 5.83 10.50
N ALA A 386 31.55 6.87 10.88
CA ALA A 386 31.05 7.96 11.71
C ALA A 386 30.15 8.92 10.92
N ILE A 387 30.46 9.15 9.63
CA ILE A 387 29.62 9.92 8.71
C ILE A 387 28.29 9.19 8.47
N GLU A 388 28.34 7.88 8.25
CA GLU A 388 27.13 7.06 8.05
C GLU A 388 26.34 6.89 9.35
N ALA A 389 26.98 6.75 10.51
CA ALA A 389 26.29 6.81 11.80
C ALA A 389 25.58 8.16 11.98
N TYR A 390 26.24 9.25 11.59
CA TYR A 390 25.64 10.58 11.57
C TYR A 390 24.49 10.70 10.57
N ARG A 391 24.47 9.95 9.45
CA ARG A 391 23.32 9.94 8.52
C ARG A 391 22.18 9.03 8.95
N ARG A 392 22.48 7.83 9.47
CA ARG A 392 21.49 6.86 10.00
C ARG A 392 20.76 7.40 11.22
N GLN A 393 21.34 8.38 11.89
CA GLN A 393 20.64 9.20 12.87
C GLN A 393 19.47 10.00 12.24
N TRP A 394 19.40 10.14 10.91
CA TRP A 394 18.45 10.99 10.19
C TRP A 394 17.65 10.34 9.03
N VAL A 395 18.18 9.47 8.12
CA VAL A 395 17.34 8.89 7.00
C VAL A 395 17.81 7.55 6.33
N ASP A 396 16.97 6.91 5.48
CA ASP A 396 17.09 5.62 4.75
C ASP A 396 16.84 5.75 3.22
N PHE A 397 17.63 5.06 2.37
CA PHE A 397 17.49 5.00 0.90
C PHE A 397 18.17 3.75 0.30
N THR A 398 17.69 3.26 -0.86
CA THR A 398 18.14 1.98 -1.48
C THR A 398 18.67 2.17 -2.91
N VAL A 399 19.78 1.52 -3.24
CA VAL A 399 20.36 1.45 -4.60
C VAL A 399 20.43 -0.01 -5.03
N LEU A 400 19.81 -0.34 -6.16
CA LEU A 400 19.93 -1.63 -6.82
C LEU A 400 21.08 -1.58 -7.83
N VAL A 401 22.01 -2.54 -7.76
CA VAL A 401 23.18 -2.64 -8.65
C VAL A 401 23.28 -4.03 -9.27
N ASN A 402 24.10 -4.16 -10.32
CA ASN A 402 24.36 -5.43 -10.99
C ASN A 402 23.06 -6.16 -11.41
N GLY A 403 22.07 -5.43 -11.92
CA GLY A 403 20.80 -5.98 -12.41
C GLY A 403 20.62 -5.84 -13.92
N LYS A 404 19.61 -6.50 -14.48
CA LYS A 404 19.08 -6.21 -15.82
C LYS A 404 17.75 -5.47 -15.67
N VAL A 405 17.82 -4.15 -15.47
CA VAL A 405 16.65 -3.28 -15.28
C VAL A 405 16.00 -2.95 -16.62
N TYR A 406 14.79 -3.43 -16.86
CA TYR A 406 14.09 -3.30 -18.14
C TYR A 406 13.80 -1.83 -18.52
N GLN A 407 14.12 -1.44 -19.75
CA GLN A 407 14.01 -0.07 -20.29
C GLN A 407 13.42 0.02 -21.71
N SER A 408 12.79 -1.04 -22.20
CA SER A 408 12.31 -1.04 -23.58
C SER A 408 11.22 0.03 -23.81
N PRO A 409 11.14 0.64 -25.01
CA PRO A 409 10.14 1.66 -25.33
C PRO A 409 8.69 1.18 -25.14
N LEU A 410 7.81 2.12 -24.76
CA LEU A 410 6.37 1.84 -24.53
C LEU A 410 5.53 1.76 -25.82
N THR A 411 6.09 2.14 -26.98
CA THR A 411 5.36 2.23 -28.25
C THR A 411 6.13 1.55 -29.38
N ASP A 412 5.42 0.71 -30.16
CA ASP A 412 5.69 0.17 -31.51
C ASP A 412 7.12 0.21 -32.08
N ALA A 413 8.09 -0.25 -31.30
CA ALA A 413 9.26 -0.86 -31.90
C ALA A 413 8.91 -2.34 -32.12
N ALA A 414 8.02 -2.58 -33.10
CA ALA A 414 7.36 -3.87 -33.37
C ALA A 414 8.32 -5.07 -33.55
N ASP A 415 9.62 -4.82 -33.67
CA ASP A 415 10.69 -5.80 -33.83
C ASP A 415 11.94 -5.52 -32.95
N ALA A 416 11.91 -4.56 -32.03
CA ALA A 416 13.06 -4.31 -31.15
C ALA A 416 13.06 -5.28 -29.96
N GLY A 417 14.19 -5.97 -29.77
CA GLY A 417 14.43 -6.81 -28.60
C GLY A 417 14.45 -6.01 -27.29
N PRO A 418 14.31 -6.70 -26.14
CA PRO A 418 14.29 -6.05 -24.84
C PRO A 418 15.62 -5.36 -24.53
N THR A 419 15.57 -4.15 -23.98
CA THR A 419 16.75 -3.38 -23.55
C THR A 419 16.81 -3.25 -22.03
N PHE A 420 18.03 -3.22 -21.48
CA PHE A 420 18.26 -3.20 -20.03
C PHE A 420 19.34 -2.19 -19.64
N VAL A 421 19.30 -1.74 -18.39
CA VAL A 421 20.36 -0.98 -17.72
C VAL A 421 20.72 -1.63 -16.38
N GLU A 422 21.83 -1.19 -15.79
CA GLU A 422 22.50 -1.93 -14.70
C GLU A 422 22.02 -1.54 -13.29
N CYS A 423 21.48 -0.33 -13.13
CA CYS A 423 21.27 0.28 -11.82
C CYS A 423 19.95 1.06 -11.73
N MET A 424 19.35 1.05 -10.54
CA MET A 424 18.19 1.86 -10.17
C MET A 424 18.32 2.39 -8.75
N ILE A 425 18.03 3.68 -8.53
CA ILE A 425 17.99 4.31 -7.20
C ILE A 425 16.54 4.50 -6.77
N ILE A 426 16.23 4.08 -5.55
CA ILE A 426 14.90 4.19 -4.95
C ILE A 426 14.99 5.01 -3.66
N ARG A 427 14.11 6.00 -3.56
CA ARG A 427 13.97 6.84 -2.37
C ARG A 427 12.51 7.19 -2.15
N ASP A 428 12.03 7.00 -0.92
CA ASP A 428 10.64 7.25 -0.51
C ASP A 428 9.59 6.58 -1.44
N GLY A 429 9.92 5.37 -1.89
CA GLY A 429 9.13 4.59 -2.81
C GLY A 429 9.01 5.14 -4.23
N ILE A 430 9.86 6.11 -4.59
CA ILE A 430 9.96 6.71 -5.92
C ILE A 430 11.32 6.36 -6.54
N ILE A 431 11.29 6.06 -7.83
CA ILE A 431 12.47 5.83 -8.65
C ILE A 431 13.13 7.19 -8.91
N GLN A 432 14.36 7.38 -8.42
CA GLN A 432 15.12 8.62 -8.60
C GLN A 432 16.05 8.58 -9.81
N TYR A 433 16.52 7.39 -10.16
CA TYR A 433 17.45 7.17 -11.26
C TYR A 433 17.32 5.75 -11.81
N VAL A 434 17.48 5.60 -13.12
CA VAL A 434 17.59 4.31 -13.81
C VAL A 434 18.62 4.48 -14.92
N GLY A 435 19.68 3.68 -14.92
CA GLY A 435 20.74 3.82 -15.92
C GLY A 435 22.02 3.05 -15.59
N PRO A 436 23.16 3.43 -16.20
CA PRO A 436 24.47 2.85 -15.90
C PRO A 436 24.83 2.98 -14.43
N GLU A 437 25.51 1.96 -13.89
CA GLU A 437 25.96 1.97 -12.49
C GLU A 437 27.06 3.03 -12.23
N ALA A 438 27.91 3.30 -13.23
CA ALA A 438 29.01 4.27 -13.13
C ALA A 438 28.57 5.75 -13.12
N ASN A 439 27.29 6.04 -12.90
CA ASN A 439 26.74 7.40 -12.91
C ASN A 439 27.04 8.14 -11.60
N ALA A 440 27.27 9.46 -11.70
CA ALA A 440 27.54 10.31 -10.55
C ALA A 440 26.42 10.29 -9.49
N GLU A 441 25.14 10.16 -9.87
CA GLU A 441 24.00 10.05 -8.93
C GLU A 441 24.08 8.74 -8.11
N VAL A 442 24.55 7.65 -8.72
CA VAL A 442 24.72 6.34 -8.07
C VAL A 442 25.90 6.38 -7.11
N GLU A 443 27.03 6.93 -7.55
CA GLU A 443 28.21 7.12 -6.69
C GLU A 443 27.93 8.08 -5.54
N ALA A 444 27.15 9.16 -5.78
CA ALA A 444 26.69 10.05 -4.73
C ALA A 444 25.77 9.33 -3.74
N ALA A 445 24.80 8.52 -4.20
CA ALA A 445 23.94 7.74 -3.32
C ALA A 445 24.72 6.69 -2.50
N LYS A 446 25.68 6.00 -3.11
CA LYS A 446 26.60 5.08 -2.42
C LYS A 446 27.45 5.81 -1.38
N ALA A 447 28.06 6.94 -1.74
CA ALA A 447 28.85 7.77 -0.83
C ALA A 447 28.00 8.42 0.27
N ALA A 448 26.72 8.61 -0.02
CA ALA A 448 25.73 9.00 0.95
C ALA A 448 25.30 7.84 1.83
N GLY A 449 25.72 6.58 1.63
CA GLY A 449 25.45 5.47 2.56
C GLY A 449 24.19 4.66 2.25
N ALA A 450 23.82 4.58 0.97
CA ALA A 450 22.62 3.85 0.55
C ALA A 450 22.68 2.37 0.92
N THR A 451 21.53 1.78 1.22
CA THR A 451 21.38 0.32 1.23
C THR A 451 21.64 -0.19 -0.18
N ILE A 452 22.77 -0.86 -0.37
CA ILE A 452 23.15 -1.43 -1.67
C ILE A 452 22.61 -2.85 -1.78
N LYS A 453 21.78 -3.08 -2.79
CA LYS A 453 21.29 -4.41 -3.15
C LYS A 453 21.91 -4.83 -4.48
N ASP A 454 22.83 -5.79 -4.40
CA ASP A 454 23.36 -6.50 -5.56
C ASP A 454 22.32 -7.52 -6.05
N LEU A 455 21.92 -7.41 -7.31
CA LEU A 455 20.90 -8.26 -7.93
C LEU A 455 21.50 -9.47 -8.66
N GLY A 456 22.82 -9.67 -8.67
CA GLY A 456 23.43 -10.88 -9.22
C GLY A 456 23.07 -11.17 -10.68
N ASN A 457 22.92 -10.11 -11.50
CA ASN A 457 22.51 -10.15 -12.90
C ASN A 457 21.06 -10.64 -13.15
N GLN A 458 20.21 -10.63 -12.11
CA GLN A 458 18.78 -10.93 -12.23
C GLN A 458 18.02 -9.85 -13.01
N THR A 459 16.90 -10.24 -13.62
CA THR A 459 16.06 -9.35 -14.41
C THR A 459 15.10 -8.58 -13.52
N VAL A 460 15.02 -7.26 -13.71
CA VAL A 460 14.06 -6.38 -13.04
C VAL A 460 13.03 -5.90 -14.06
N LEU A 461 11.77 -6.26 -13.85
CA LEU A 461 10.63 -5.81 -14.66
C LEU A 461 9.75 -4.86 -13.82
N PRO A 462 8.94 -3.97 -14.44
CA PRO A 462 7.90 -3.27 -13.70
C PRO A 462 6.97 -4.27 -13.00
N GLY A 463 6.41 -3.87 -11.85
CA GLY A 463 5.43 -4.67 -11.14
C GLY A 463 4.25 -4.97 -12.06
N PHE A 464 3.81 -6.23 -12.10
CA PHE A 464 2.70 -6.60 -12.97
C PHE A 464 1.40 -5.98 -12.45
N ILE A 465 0.51 -5.63 -13.39
CA ILE A 465 -0.85 -5.19 -13.08
C ILE A 465 -1.79 -6.08 -13.87
N ASP A 466 -2.60 -6.86 -13.15
CA ASP A 466 -3.59 -7.70 -13.81
C ASP A 466 -4.72 -6.82 -14.33
N GLY A 467 -4.84 -6.74 -15.66
CA GLY A 467 -5.80 -5.88 -16.33
C GLY A 467 -7.26 -6.32 -16.17
N HIS A 468 -7.53 -7.55 -15.72
CA HIS A 468 -8.89 -8.08 -15.56
C HIS A 468 -8.89 -9.31 -14.65
N LEU A 469 -9.55 -9.21 -13.49
CA LEU A 469 -9.79 -10.35 -12.59
C LEU A 469 -11.08 -10.20 -11.77
N HIS A 470 -11.36 -11.22 -10.95
CA HIS A 470 -12.43 -11.25 -9.95
C HIS A 470 -11.87 -11.51 -8.54
N LEU A 471 -11.65 -10.46 -7.75
CA LEU A 471 -10.83 -10.46 -6.53
C LEU A 471 -11.35 -11.38 -5.44
N LEU A 472 -12.60 -11.18 -5.01
CA LEU A 472 -13.17 -11.98 -3.92
C LEU A 472 -13.35 -13.44 -4.36
N LEU A 473 -13.76 -13.66 -5.61
CA LEU A 473 -13.94 -15.00 -6.17
C LEU A 473 -12.62 -15.75 -6.25
N LEU A 474 -11.53 -15.09 -6.65
CA LEU A 474 -10.20 -15.66 -6.60
C LEU A 474 -9.84 -16.07 -5.17
N GLY A 475 -10.00 -15.16 -4.21
CA GLY A 475 -9.73 -15.43 -2.80
C GLY A 475 -10.50 -16.62 -2.24
N GLN A 476 -11.77 -16.75 -2.62
CA GLN A 476 -12.62 -17.89 -2.28
C GLN A 476 -12.18 -19.16 -3.02
N SER A 477 -11.79 -19.06 -4.29
CA SER A 477 -11.38 -20.20 -5.12
C SER A 477 -10.16 -20.92 -4.56
N LEU A 478 -9.25 -20.18 -3.91
CA LEU A 478 -8.04 -20.74 -3.29
C LEU A 478 -8.35 -21.73 -2.15
N THR A 479 -9.56 -21.73 -1.61
CA THR A 479 -10.01 -22.67 -0.56
C THR A 479 -11.00 -23.72 -1.06
N LYS A 480 -11.44 -23.64 -2.32
CA LYS A 480 -12.36 -24.61 -2.95
C LYS A 480 -11.65 -25.90 -3.34
N VAL A 481 -12.42 -26.98 -3.43
CA VAL A 481 -11.98 -28.26 -4.01
C VAL A 481 -11.68 -28.06 -5.49
N GLY A 482 -10.44 -28.30 -5.91
CA GLY A 482 -10.04 -28.23 -7.31
C GLY A 482 -10.42 -29.51 -8.05
N LEU A 483 -11.18 -29.37 -9.14
CA LEU A 483 -11.59 -30.48 -10.01
C LEU A 483 -10.82 -30.50 -11.33
N GLU A 484 -9.75 -29.71 -11.47
CA GLU A 484 -9.01 -29.56 -12.72
C GLU A 484 -8.34 -30.86 -13.21
N ALA A 485 -8.10 -31.82 -12.30
CA ALA A 485 -7.56 -33.13 -12.63
C ALA A 485 -8.63 -34.18 -13.00
N CYS A 486 -9.91 -33.86 -12.83
CA CYS A 486 -11.03 -34.76 -13.13
C CYS A 486 -11.31 -34.78 -14.64
N ASN A 487 -11.65 -35.95 -15.18
CA ASN A 487 -12.02 -36.09 -16.60
C ASN A 487 -13.47 -36.58 -16.78
N THR A 488 -14.07 -37.13 -15.72
CA THR A 488 -15.40 -37.74 -15.74
C THR A 488 -16.21 -37.34 -14.51
N LEU A 489 -17.53 -37.54 -14.57
CA LEU A 489 -18.43 -37.39 -13.41
C LEU A 489 -17.97 -38.20 -12.19
N GLU A 490 -17.46 -39.42 -12.41
CA GLU A 490 -17.05 -40.29 -11.31
C GLU A 490 -15.78 -39.79 -10.61
N ASP A 491 -14.86 -39.16 -11.36
CA ASP A 491 -13.69 -38.49 -10.78
C ASP A 491 -14.14 -37.33 -9.88
N ILE A 492 -15.10 -36.52 -10.36
CA ILE A 492 -15.66 -35.39 -9.59
C ILE A 492 -16.29 -35.91 -8.29
N ARG A 493 -17.16 -36.91 -8.38
CA ARG A 493 -17.85 -37.50 -7.23
C ARG A 493 -16.86 -38.07 -6.21
N THR A 494 -15.82 -38.76 -6.67
CA THR A 494 -14.76 -39.31 -5.83
C THR A 494 -14.00 -38.22 -5.08
N GLU A 495 -13.62 -37.15 -5.78
CA GLU A 495 -12.84 -36.05 -5.21
C GLU A 495 -13.64 -35.25 -4.18
N ILE A 496 -14.92 -34.98 -4.46
CA ILE A 496 -15.84 -34.32 -3.52
C ILE A 496 -15.99 -35.17 -2.26
N LYS A 497 -16.22 -36.47 -2.39
CA LYS A 497 -16.37 -37.38 -1.24
C LYS A 497 -15.09 -37.44 -0.39
N ARG A 498 -13.93 -37.53 -1.03
CA ARG A 498 -12.62 -37.50 -0.36
C ARG A 498 -12.41 -36.20 0.43
N TYR A 499 -12.75 -35.06 -0.17
CA TYR A 499 -12.67 -33.77 0.51
C TYR A 499 -13.63 -33.71 1.70
N ALA A 500 -14.87 -34.16 1.51
CA ALA A 500 -15.91 -34.20 2.52
C ALA A 500 -15.47 -34.97 3.78
N GLU A 501 -14.88 -36.16 3.59
CA GLU A 501 -14.38 -37.03 4.66
C GLU A 501 -13.17 -36.43 5.41
N THR A 502 -12.31 -35.68 4.71
CA THR A 502 -11.09 -35.08 5.28
C THR A 502 -11.32 -33.72 5.92
N HIS A 503 -12.46 -33.07 5.64
CA HIS A 503 -12.84 -31.76 6.15
C HIS A 503 -14.24 -31.82 6.79
N PRO A 504 -14.44 -32.58 7.88
CA PRO A 504 -15.78 -32.76 8.48
C PRO A 504 -16.36 -31.46 9.05
N ASP A 505 -15.51 -30.49 9.40
CA ASP A 505 -15.93 -29.26 10.09
C ASP A 505 -16.37 -28.12 9.14
N VAL A 506 -16.17 -28.26 7.82
CA VAL A 506 -16.63 -27.20 6.90
C VAL A 506 -18.15 -27.27 6.73
N PRO A 507 -18.86 -26.13 6.80
CA PRO A 507 -20.32 -26.11 6.75
C PRO A 507 -20.88 -26.37 5.35
N ARG A 508 -20.07 -26.12 4.30
CA ARG A 508 -20.42 -26.29 2.89
C ARG A 508 -19.19 -26.74 2.12
N ILE A 509 -19.42 -27.51 1.06
CA ILE A 509 -18.37 -27.94 0.15
C ILE A 509 -18.51 -27.14 -1.14
N PHE A 510 -17.51 -26.31 -1.41
CA PHE A 510 -17.43 -25.55 -2.65
C PHE A 510 -16.33 -26.15 -3.53
N CYS A 511 -16.66 -26.42 -4.78
CA CYS A 511 -15.76 -26.99 -5.78
C CYS A 511 -15.62 -26.03 -6.95
N ARG A 512 -14.49 -26.11 -7.66
CA ARG A 512 -14.18 -25.29 -8.84
C ARG A 512 -13.57 -26.12 -9.94
N GLY A 513 -13.63 -25.61 -11.17
CA GLY A 513 -12.90 -26.18 -12.30
C GLY A 513 -13.66 -27.27 -13.05
N TRP A 514 -14.97 -27.44 -12.80
CA TRP A 514 -15.79 -28.34 -13.60
C TRP A 514 -15.86 -27.85 -15.06
N MET A 515 -15.72 -28.76 -16.02
CA MET A 515 -15.93 -28.46 -17.44
C MET A 515 -17.09 -29.29 -17.95
N HIS A 516 -17.95 -28.71 -18.81
CA HIS A 516 -19.09 -29.42 -19.41
C HIS A 516 -18.69 -30.73 -20.12
N SER A 517 -17.46 -30.80 -20.66
CA SER A 517 -16.93 -32.02 -21.27
C SER A 517 -16.76 -33.19 -20.29
N MET A 518 -16.65 -32.94 -18.98
CA MET A 518 -16.56 -33.97 -17.94
C MET A 518 -17.91 -34.65 -17.67
N THR A 519 -19.01 -34.00 -18.06
CA THR A 519 -20.41 -34.43 -17.84
C THR A 519 -21.24 -34.25 -19.12
N PRO A 520 -20.92 -34.97 -20.22
CA PRO A 520 -21.53 -34.74 -21.53
C PRO A 520 -23.05 -35.00 -21.59
N ASP A 521 -23.58 -35.79 -20.66
CA ASP A 521 -25.00 -36.10 -20.55
C ASP A 521 -25.81 -35.06 -19.73
N GLY A 522 -25.14 -34.00 -19.26
CA GLY A 522 -25.74 -32.98 -18.40
C GLY A 522 -25.66 -33.32 -16.91
N VAL A 523 -26.24 -32.44 -16.11
CA VAL A 523 -26.06 -32.40 -14.65
C VAL A 523 -27.37 -32.03 -13.94
N ASP A 524 -27.60 -32.56 -12.73
CA ASP A 524 -28.67 -32.15 -11.81
C ASP A 524 -28.31 -32.44 -10.34
N SER A 525 -29.12 -31.95 -9.41
CA SER A 525 -28.87 -32.04 -7.97
C SER A 525 -28.76 -33.46 -7.44
N THR A 526 -29.42 -34.42 -8.07
CA THR A 526 -29.47 -35.82 -7.61
C THR A 526 -28.13 -36.53 -7.78
N LEU A 527 -27.29 -36.07 -8.71
CA LEU A 527 -25.94 -36.60 -8.92
C LEU A 527 -24.95 -36.22 -7.81
N LEU A 528 -25.36 -35.44 -6.81
CA LEU A 528 -24.52 -35.05 -5.66
C LEU A 528 -25.14 -35.42 -4.30
N ASP A 529 -26.41 -35.86 -4.27
CA ASP A 529 -27.18 -36.06 -3.02
C ASP A 529 -26.68 -37.21 -2.15
N ASP A 530 -26.06 -38.23 -2.74
CA ASP A 530 -25.54 -39.41 -2.02
C ASP A 530 -24.10 -39.25 -1.50
N LEU A 531 -23.44 -38.12 -1.82
CA LEU A 531 -22.03 -37.89 -1.48
C LEU A 531 -21.83 -37.43 -0.03
N ASP A 532 -22.61 -36.45 0.42
CA ASP A 532 -22.53 -35.87 1.76
C ASP A 532 -23.84 -35.13 2.10
N PRO A 533 -24.31 -35.14 3.36
CA PRO A 533 -25.53 -34.44 3.76
C PRO A 533 -25.43 -32.90 3.74
N ARG A 534 -24.23 -32.31 3.63
CA ARG A 534 -24.01 -30.86 3.58
C ARG A 534 -24.33 -30.27 2.20
N PRO A 535 -24.56 -28.95 2.11
CA PRO A 535 -24.61 -28.25 0.83
C PRO A 535 -23.31 -28.44 0.02
N ILE A 536 -23.45 -28.87 -1.24
CA ILE A 536 -22.36 -29.01 -2.22
C ILE A 536 -22.65 -28.09 -3.39
N PHE A 537 -21.66 -27.29 -3.78
CA PHE A 537 -21.72 -26.38 -4.93
C PHE A 537 -20.50 -26.62 -5.82
N VAL A 538 -20.73 -26.77 -7.12
CA VAL A 538 -19.68 -27.06 -8.09
C VAL A 538 -19.77 -26.02 -9.20
N ASP A 539 -18.78 -25.13 -9.22
CA ASP A 539 -18.69 -24.08 -10.23
C ASP A 539 -17.97 -24.60 -11.47
N THR A 540 -18.46 -24.20 -12.64
CA THR A 540 -17.70 -24.37 -13.88
C THR A 540 -16.38 -23.62 -13.79
N LYS A 541 -15.41 -24.07 -14.57
CA LYS A 541 -14.11 -23.43 -14.70
C LYS A 541 -14.23 -21.97 -15.13
N ASP A 542 -15.13 -21.66 -16.05
CA ASP A 542 -15.40 -20.30 -16.56
C ASP A 542 -16.32 -19.47 -15.65
N LEU A 543 -16.89 -20.06 -14.58
CA LEU A 543 -17.86 -19.43 -13.69
C LEU A 543 -19.18 -18.99 -14.35
N HIS A 544 -19.50 -19.47 -15.55
CA HIS A 544 -20.79 -19.22 -16.20
C HIS A 544 -21.88 -20.21 -15.82
N SER A 545 -21.56 -21.32 -15.14
CA SER A 545 -22.56 -22.24 -14.59
C SER A 545 -22.19 -22.75 -13.20
N THR A 546 -23.20 -23.04 -12.37
CA THR A 546 -23.02 -23.71 -11.08
C THR A 546 -24.09 -24.78 -10.94
N TRP A 547 -23.72 -25.95 -10.41
CA TRP A 547 -24.69 -26.94 -9.98
C TRP A 547 -24.48 -27.35 -8.52
N CYS A 548 -25.59 -27.67 -7.84
CA CYS A 548 -25.59 -27.98 -6.42
C CYS A 548 -26.49 -29.17 -6.09
N ASN A 549 -26.20 -29.86 -4.98
CA ASN A 549 -27.07 -30.91 -4.47
C ASN A 549 -28.41 -30.35 -3.95
N THR A 550 -29.38 -31.23 -3.64
CA THR A 550 -30.73 -30.83 -3.26
C THR A 550 -30.75 -29.98 -1.98
N VAL A 551 -29.81 -30.23 -1.07
CA VAL A 551 -29.64 -29.43 0.16
C VAL A 551 -29.10 -28.03 -0.18
N GLY A 552 -28.11 -27.93 -1.08
CA GLY A 552 -27.59 -26.67 -1.57
C GLY A 552 -28.63 -25.84 -2.32
N LEU A 553 -29.43 -26.47 -3.19
CA LEU A 553 -30.53 -25.80 -3.90
C LEU A 553 -31.52 -25.17 -2.93
N LYS A 554 -31.98 -25.93 -1.93
CA LYS A 554 -32.88 -25.41 -0.88
C LYS A 554 -32.28 -24.23 -0.14
N GLU A 555 -30.97 -24.27 0.11
CA GLU A 555 -30.28 -23.18 0.79
C GLU A 555 -30.21 -21.92 -0.08
N VAL A 556 -29.86 -22.05 -1.36
CA VAL A 556 -29.85 -20.93 -2.33
C VAL A 556 -31.23 -20.32 -2.43
N CYS A 557 -32.28 -21.12 -2.65
CA CYS A 557 -33.65 -20.62 -2.73
C CYS A 557 -34.06 -19.86 -1.47
N ARG A 558 -33.68 -20.36 -0.28
CA ARG A 558 -33.99 -19.69 0.99
C ARG A 558 -33.22 -18.38 1.19
N VAL A 559 -31.93 -18.35 0.88
CA VAL A 559 -31.06 -17.18 1.13
C VAL A 559 -31.27 -16.07 0.09
N MET A 560 -31.60 -16.47 -1.15
CA MET A 560 -31.79 -15.57 -2.28
C MET A 560 -33.27 -15.31 -2.62
N ASP A 561 -34.20 -15.85 -1.83
CA ASP A 561 -35.65 -15.70 -1.99
C ASP A 561 -36.16 -16.13 -3.39
N ILE A 562 -35.69 -17.29 -3.86
CA ILE A 562 -36.09 -17.85 -5.15
C ILE A 562 -37.28 -18.80 -4.93
N ALA A 563 -38.43 -18.46 -5.50
CA ALA A 563 -39.59 -19.33 -5.52
C ALA A 563 -39.40 -20.53 -6.47
N ASP A 564 -40.06 -21.66 -6.20
CA ASP A 564 -39.99 -22.86 -7.05
C ASP A 564 -40.45 -22.61 -8.49
N ASP A 565 -41.36 -21.64 -8.69
CA ASP A 565 -41.91 -21.20 -9.96
C ASP A 565 -41.32 -19.86 -10.46
N ALA A 566 -40.26 -19.36 -9.83
CA ALA A 566 -39.60 -18.13 -10.25
C ALA A 566 -39.22 -18.22 -11.74
N PRO A 567 -39.49 -17.19 -12.57
CA PRO A 567 -39.07 -17.18 -13.96
C PRO A 567 -37.54 -17.14 -14.07
N ASP A 568 -37.02 -17.46 -15.25
CA ASP A 568 -35.60 -17.29 -15.54
C ASP A 568 -35.21 -15.80 -15.49
N PRO A 569 -34.03 -15.46 -14.92
CA PRO A 569 -33.56 -14.08 -14.91
C PRO A 569 -33.19 -13.61 -16.31
N THR A 570 -33.23 -12.30 -16.55
CA THR A 570 -32.86 -11.74 -17.86
C THR A 570 -31.41 -12.10 -18.19
N GLY A 571 -31.19 -12.81 -19.31
CA GLY A 571 -29.86 -13.23 -19.74
C GLY A 571 -29.30 -14.46 -19.01
N GLY A 572 -30.11 -15.21 -18.26
CA GLY A 572 -29.69 -16.47 -17.64
C GLY A 572 -30.82 -17.46 -17.40
N THR A 573 -30.53 -18.61 -16.82
CA THR A 573 -31.54 -19.67 -16.63
C THR A 573 -31.43 -20.32 -15.26
N PHE A 574 -32.59 -20.58 -14.64
CA PHE A 574 -32.73 -21.59 -13.59
C PHE A 574 -33.15 -22.89 -14.26
N GLN A 575 -32.24 -23.87 -14.37
CA GLN A 575 -32.58 -25.09 -15.08
C GLN A 575 -33.65 -25.88 -14.31
N ARG A 576 -34.60 -26.44 -15.07
CA ARG A 576 -35.71 -27.23 -14.53
C ARG A 576 -35.66 -28.66 -15.04
N GLY A 577 -36.02 -29.59 -14.17
CA GLY A 577 -36.22 -30.99 -14.51
C GLY A 577 -37.48 -31.20 -15.37
N LYS A 578 -37.71 -32.45 -15.77
CA LYS A 578 -38.91 -32.83 -16.55
C LYS A 578 -40.22 -32.59 -15.80
N ASP A 579 -40.16 -32.48 -14.48
CA ASP A 579 -41.29 -32.18 -13.60
C ASP A 579 -41.57 -30.67 -13.47
N GLY A 580 -40.79 -29.83 -14.15
CA GLY A 580 -40.91 -28.37 -14.12
C GLY A 580 -40.34 -27.72 -12.86
N LYS A 581 -39.65 -28.47 -11.99
CA LYS A 581 -39.03 -27.93 -10.78
C LYS A 581 -37.56 -27.61 -11.00
N LEU A 582 -37.03 -26.68 -10.22
CA LEU A 582 -35.60 -26.38 -10.20
C LEU A 582 -34.79 -27.65 -9.93
N ASN A 583 -33.81 -27.93 -10.79
CA ASN A 583 -32.98 -29.15 -10.70
C ASN A 583 -31.59 -28.89 -10.09
N GLY A 584 -31.31 -27.67 -9.62
CA GLY A 584 -30.05 -27.31 -8.98
C GLY A 584 -28.96 -26.81 -9.92
N VAL A 585 -29.26 -26.46 -11.17
CA VAL A 585 -28.28 -25.91 -12.13
C VAL A 585 -28.65 -24.47 -12.51
N PHE A 586 -27.67 -23.59 -12.48
CA PHE A 586 -27.78 -22.14 -12.73
C PHE A 586 -26.80 -21.76 -13.83
N ASN A 587 -27.23 -20.98 -14.83
CA ASN A 587 -26.39 -20.55 -15.96
C ASN A 587 -26.46 -19.03 -16.19
N GLU A 588 -25.34 -18.44 -16.64
CA GLU A 588 -25.19 -17.06 -17.10
C GLU A 588 -25.62 -16.03 -16.02
N SER A 589 -26.54 -15.09 -16.30
CA SER A 589 -27.02 -14.12 -15.31
C SER A 589 -27.51 -14.76 -14.01
N ALA A 590 -27.98 -16.01 -14.03
CA ALA A 590 -28.36 -16.72 -12.80
C ALA A 590 -27.17 -16.94 -11.85
N VAL A 591 -25.96 -17.14 -12.39
CA VAL A 591 -24.75 -17.29 -11.58
C VAL A 591 -24.34 -15.95 -10.98
N PHE A 592 -24.26 -14.91 -11.82
CA PHE A 592 -23.78 -13.59 -11.41
C PHE A 592 -24.76 -12.86 -10.46
N GLU A 593 -26.07 -13.03 -10.65
CA GLU A 593 -27.08 -12.33 -9.85
C GLU A 593 -27.51 -13.10 -8.61
N TYR A 594 -27.37 -14.43 -8.59
CA TYR A 594 -27.83 -15.26 -7.48
C TYR A 594 -26.71 -16.04 -6.80
N ILE A 595 -25.89 -16.81 -7.53
CA ILE A 595 -24.88 -17.68 -6.92
C ILE A 595 -23.70 -16.90 -6.32
N TRP A 596 -23.17 -15.89 -7.01
CA TRP A 596 -22.08 -15.08 -6.47
C TRP A 596 -22.52 -14.29 -5.22
N PRO A 597 -23.66 -13.56 -5.23
CA PRO A 597 -24.17 -12.93 -4.02
C PRO A 597 -24.55 -13.92 -2.92
N PHE A 598 -25.08 -15.10 -3.25
CA PHE A 598 -25.31 -16.17 -2.28
C PHE A 598 -24.01 -16.53 -1.56
N THR A 599 -22.95 -16.84 -2.32
CA THR A 599 -21.64 -17.24 -1.79
C THR A 599 -21.05 -16.15 -0.90
N ALA A 600 -21.20 -14.88 -1.28
CA ALA A 600 -20.77 -13.75 -0.47
C ALA A 600 -21.61 -13.56 0.81
N ARG A 601 -22.94 -13.76 0.75
CA ARG A 601 -23.86 -13.60 1.90
C ARG A 601 -23.74 -14.71 2.94
N VAL A 602 -23.42 -15.94 2.52
CA VAL A 602 -23.22 -17.05 3.45
C VAL A 602 -21.83 -17.04 4.10
N ALA A 603 -20.92 -16.19 3.62
CA ALA A 603 -19.62 -15.93 4.22
C ALA A 603 -19.68 -14.71 5.16
N SER A 604 -19.12 -14.85 6.36
CA SER A 604 -18.94 -13.73 7.28
C SER A 604 -18.03 -12.64 6.68
N ILE A 605 -18.14 -11.40 7.17
CA ILE A 605 -17.24 -10.31 6.77
C ILE A 605 -15.78 -10.68 7.00
N LYS A 606 -15.48 -11.44 8.06
CA LYS A 606 -14.14 -11.93 8.37
C LYS A 606 -13.64 -12.88 7.29
N GLU A 607 -14.44 -13.87 6.90
CA GLU A 607 -14.08 -14.82 5.83
C GLU A 607 -13.87 -14.11 4.50
N ARG A 608 -14.74 -13.14 4.14
CA ARG A 608 -14.57 -12.33 2.93
C ARG A 608 -13.26 -11.52 2.94
N LYS A 609 -12.89 -10.92 4.07
CA LYS A 609 -11.59 -10.22 4.24
C LYS A 609 -10.40 -11.18 4.12
N GLU A 610 -10.46 -12.35 4.73
CA GLU A 610 -9.40 -13.36 4.60
C GLU A 610 -9.25 -13.87 3.16
N SER A 611 -10.34 -14.04 2.42
CA SER A 611 -10.29 -14.36 0.98
C SER A 611 -9.59 -13.28 0.18
N ILE A 612 -9.94 -12.00 0.37
CA ILE A 612 -9.26 -10.88 -0.31
C ILE A 612 -7.77 -10.86 0.02
N LYS A 613 -7.39 -11.05 1.29
CA LYS A 613 -5.97 -11.16 1.71
C LYS A 613 -5.25 -12.32 1.04
N ALA A 614 -5.90 -13.49 0.93
CA ALA A 614 -5.33 -14.65 0.25
C ALA A 614 -5.09 -14.39 -1.23
N ALA A 615 -6.01 -13.70 -1.92
CA ALA A 615 -5.85 -13.27 -3.30
C ALA A 615 -4.66 -12.32 -3.47
N ILE A 616 -4.57 -11.27 -2.63
CA ILE A 616 -3.43 -10.33 -2.63
C ILE A 616 -2.11 -11.06 -2.43
N LYS A 617 -2.05 -11.99 -1.46
CA LYS A 617 -0.84 -12.77 -1.19
C LYS A 617 -0.44 -13.65 -2.37
N ALA A 618 -1.40 -14.33 -3.00
CA ALA A 618 -1.14 -15.15 -4.18
C ALA A 618 -0.58 -14.30 -5.34
N PHE A 619 -1.15 -13.13 -5.55
CA PHE A 619 -0.73 -12.22 -6.62
C PHE A 619 0.63 -11.56 -6.36
N ASN A 620 0.90 -11.12 -5.13
CA ASN A 620 2.23 -10.66 -4.72
C ASN A 620 3.28 -11.74 -4.95
N SER A 621 2.95 -13.02 -4.72
CA SER A 621 3.89 -14.14 -4.90
C SER A 621 4.34 -14.38 -6.33
N VAL A 622 3.59 -13.86 -7.30
CA VAL A 622 3.88 -14.01 -8.74
C VAL A 622 4.14 -12.68 -9.43
N GLY A 623 4.35 -11.61 -8.65
CA GLY A 623 4.87 -10.34 -9.16
C GLY A 623 3.87 -9.21 -9.38
N TYR A 624 2.61 -9.38 -8.97
CA TYR A 624 1.63 -8.30 -9.12
C TYR A 624 1.77 -7.24 -8.02
N THR A 625 1.51 -6.00 -8.43
CA THR A 625 1.45 -4.80 -7.56
C THR A 625 0.16 -4.00 -7.80
N GLY A 626 -0.63 -4.39 -8.82
CA GLY A 626 -1.96 -3.87 -9.09
C GLY A 626 -2.93 -4.92 -9.60
N MET A 627 -4.21 -4.69 -9.35
CA MET A 627 -5.34 -5.52 -9.77
C MET A 627 -6.46 -4.65 -10.32
N VAL A 628 -7.07 -5.08 -11.42
CA VAL A 628 -8.29 -4.47 -11.95
C VAL A 628 -9.46 -5.45 -11.78
N ASP A 629 -10.29 -5.20 -10.77
CA ASP A 629 -11.49 -6.01 -10.53
C ASP A 629 -12.61 -5.60 -11.48
N MET A 630 -13.17 -6.61 -12.16
CA MET A 630 -14.17 -6.45 -13.21
C MET A 630 -15.55 -6.99 -12.83
N ALA A 631 -15.84 -7.17 -11.54
CA ALA A 631 -17.15 -7.60 -11.08
C ALA A 631 -17.53 -7.00 -9.72
N MET A 632 -17.12 -5.76 -9.46
CA MET A 632 -17.30 -5.14 -8.15
C MET A 632 -18.79 -4.89 -7.87
N ASP A 633 -19.24 -5.30 -6.68
CA ASP A 633 -20.55 -4.99 -6.14
C ASP A 633 -20.45 -4.70 -4.63
N GLU A 634 -21.58 -4.42 -3.98
CA GLU A 634 -21.61 -4.11 -2.54
C GLU A 634 -21.03 -5.23 -1.67
N THR A 635 -21.21 -6.49 -2.08
CA THR A 635 -20.78 -7.65 -1.28
C THR A 635 -19.27 -7.83 -1.25
N ILE A 636 -18.59 -7.31 -2.27
CA ILE A 636 -17.13 -7.27 -2.42
C ILE A 636 -16.56 -5.94 -1.90
N TRP A 637 -17.23 -4.82 -2.20
CA TRP A 637 -16.76 -3.48 -1.85
C TRP A 637 -16.70 -3.25 -0.34
N GLU A 638 -17.73 -3.67 0.39
CA GLU A 638 -17.80 -3.56 1.86
C GLU A 638 -16.57 -4.19 2.56
N PRO A 639 -16.26 -5.50 2.38
CA PRO A 639 -15.09 -6.11 3.02
C PRO A 639 -13.76 -5.54 2.50
N LEU A 640 -13.69 -5.13 1.24
CA LEU A 640 -12.47 -4.54 0.67
C LEU A 640 -12.13 -3.21 1.34
N VAL A 641 -13.11 -2.30 1.47
CA VAL A 641 -12.93 -1.01 2.13
C VAL A 641 -12.62 -1.20 3.62
N ALA A 642 -13.34 -2.10 4.29
CA ALA A 642 -13.07 -2.43 5.69
C ALA A 642 -11.64 -2.97 5.89
N LEU A 643 -11.17 -3.86 5.01
CA LEU A 643 -9.80 -4.38 5.06
C LEU A 643 -8.77 -3.26 4.86
N ARG A 644 -8.97 -2.38 3.86
CA ARG A 644 -8.10 -1.24 3.61
C ARG A 644 -7.98 -0.34 4.85
N ASP A 645 -9.10 0.01 5.46
CA ASP A 645 -9.13 0.97 6.58
C ASP A 645 -8.58 0.37 7.88
N GLU A 646 -8.75 -0.93 8.11
CA GLU A 646 -8.28 -1.61 9.33
C GLU A 646 -6.82 -2.08 9.25
N GLU A 647 -6.42 -2.68 8.11
CA GLU A 647 -5.15 -3.41 7.95
C GLU A 647 -4.29 -2.91 6.78
N GLY A 648 -4.87 -2.17 5.82
CA GLY A 648 -4.25 -1.86 4.53
C GLY A 648 -4.33 -3.02 3.53
N LEU A 649 -3.83 -2.80 2.31
CA LEU A 649 -3.93 -3.77 1.20
C LEU A 649 -2.64 -4.57 0.95
N GLY A 650 -1.72 -4.61 1.90
CA GLY A 650 -0.56 -5.52 1.86
C GLY A 650 0.32 -5.39 0.61
N GLY A 651 0.50 -4.18 0.09
CA GLY A 651 1.33 -3.95 -1.11
C GLY A 651 0.61 -4.11 -2.45
N MET A 652 -0.69 -3.84 -2.49
CA MET A 652 -1.50 -3.96 -3.71
C MET A 652 -2.32 -2.70 -3.95
N ARG A 653 -2.44 -2.29 -5.22
CA ARG A 653 -3.43 -1.30 -5.64
C ARG A 653 -4.60 -1.95 -6.36
N ILE A 654 -5.81 -1.53 -6.02
CA ILE A 654 -7.05 -2.11 -6.57
C ILE A 654 -7.85 -1.03 -7.28
N ALA A 655 -8.03 -1.20 -8.59
CA ALA A 655 -8.98 -0.45 -9.39
C ALA A 655 -10.20 -1.32 -9.64
N ALA A 656 -11.41 -0.79 -9.42
CA ALA A 656 -12.63 -1.58 -9.52
C ALA A 656 -13.62 -0.99 -10.52
N TYR A 657 -14.27 -1.87 -11.28
CA TYR A 657 -15.38 -1.55 -12.16
C TYR A 657 -16.68 -2.09 -11.57
N TRP A 658 -17.65 -1.20 -11.38
CA TRP A 658 -18.94 -1.55 -10.79
C TRP A 658 -19.77 -2.38 -11.77
N LEU A 659 -20.18 -3.58 -11.36
CA LEU A 659 -20.91 -4.50 -12.22
C LEU A 659 -22.36 -4.04 -12.43
N MET A 660 -22.73 -3.84 -13.69
CA MET A 660 -24.09 -3.51 -14.11
C MET A 660 -24.91 -4.79 -14.28
N LYS A 661 -26.12 -4.82 -13.71
CA LYS A 661 -27.05 -5.95 -13.79
C LYS A 661 -28.18 -5.65 -14.77
N PRO A 662 -28.50 -6.59 -15.70
CA PRO A 662 -29.57 -6.40 -16.66
C PRO A 662 -30.92 -6.27 -15.95
N SER A 663 -31.84 -5.56 -16.59
CA SER A 663 -33.21 -5.42 -16.11
C SER A 663 -34.15 -5.19 -17.29
N ASP A 664 -35.45 -5.33 -17.06
CA ASP A 664 -36.52 -5.18 -18.04
C ASP A 664 -36.78 -3.71 -18.42
N SER A 665 -36.24 -2.74 -17.67
CA SER A 665 -36.44 -1.31 -17.94
C SER A 665 -35.22 -0.46 -17.61
N LEU A 666 -35.05 0.63 -18.37
CA LEU A 666 -34.00 1.62 -18.13
C LEU A 666 -34.15 2.30 -16.76
N GLU A 667 -35.37 2.46 -16.26
CA GLU A 667 -35.64 3.04 -14.92
C GLU A 667 -34.97 2.22 -13.79
N ASN A 668 -34.80 0.91 -13.99
CA ASN A 668 -34.14 0.03 -13.03
C ASN A 668 -32.61 -0.03 -13.19
N VAL A 669 -32.09 0.24 -14.39
CA VAL A 669 -30.65 0.16 -14.66
C VAL A 669 -29.92 1.49 -14.40
N ILE A 670 -30.54 2.61 -14.75
CA ILE A 670 -29.94 3.94 -14.62
C ILE A 670 -29.51 4.27 -13.16
N PRO A 671 -30.26 3.89 -12.10
CA PRO A 671 -29.82 4.07 -10.72
C PRO A 671 -28.54 3.30 -10.35
N GLN A 672 -28.25 2.18 -11.02
CA GLN A 672 -26.99 1.45 -10.80
C GLN A 672 -25.78 2.28 -11.28
N VAL A 673 -25.94 3.07 -12.36
CA VAL A 673 -24.91 4.03 -12.80
C VAL A 673 -24.75 5.15 -11.78
N ASP A 674 -25.85 5.66 -11.21
CA ASP A 674 -25.79 6.67 -10.15
C ASP A 674 -25.01 6.18 -8.94
N ARG A 675 -25.18 4.90 -8.56
CA ARG A 675 -24.40 4.30 -7.48
C ARG A 675 -22.90 4.25 -7.80
N ALA A 676 -22.52 3.86 -9.01
CA ALA A 676 -21.12 3.88 -9.43
C ALA A 676 -20.54 5.31 -9.42
N ILE A 677 -21.32 6.32 -9.82
CA ILE A 677 -20.92 7.74 -9.78
C ILE A 677 -20.71 8.20 -8.33
N GLU A 678 -21.64 7.86 -7.44
CA GLU A 678 -21.54 8.19 -6.01
C GLU A 678 -20.26 7.61 -5.41
N LEU A 679 -20.00 6.33 -5.63
CA LEU A 679 -18.82 5.65 -5.11
C LEU A 679 -17.52 6.19 -5.71
N ALA A 680 -17.47 6.48 -7.01
CA ALA A 680 -16.30 7.12 -7.63
C ALA A 680 -16.08 8.55 -7.12
N GLY A 681 -17.15 9.27 -6.79
CA GLY A 681 -17.04 10.58 -6.12
C GLY A 681 -16.33 10.50 -4.76
N GLN A 682 -16.52 9.39 -4.04
CA GLN A 682 -15.91 9.15 -2.72
C GLN A 682 -14.52 8.51 -2.84
N TYR A 683 -14.35 7.54 -3.74
CA TYR A 683 -13.20 6.67 -3.87
C TYR A 683 -12.59 6.78 -5.27
N ASN A 684 -11.69 7.75 -5.44
CA ASN A 684 -11.03 8.05 -6.71
C ASN A 684 -9.52 8.23 -6.54
N SER A 685 -8.83 8.54 -7.64
CA SER A 685 -7.38 8.74 -7.67
C SER A 685 -6.85 9.83 -6.74
N ARG A 686 -7.70 10.77 -6.28
CA ARG A 686 -7.29 11.85 -5.39
C ARG A 686 -7.49 11.50 -3.92
N SER A 687 -8.60 10.82 -3.59
CA SER A 687 -8.95 10.47 -2.21
C SER A 687 -8.35 9.14 -1.75
N THR A 688 -8.39 8.12 -2.61
CA THR A 688 -7.96 6.74 -2.31
C THR A 688 -7.22 6.14 -3.51
N PRO A 689 -6.01 6.65 -3.84
CA PRO A 689 -5.25 6.22 -5.03
C PRO A 689 -4.89 4.72 -5.05
N ASP A 690 -4.89 4.07 -3.90
CA ASP A 690 -4.63 2.65 -3.67
C ASP A 690 -5.86 1.74 -3.85
N CYS A 691 -7.09 2.28 -3.69
CA CYS A 691 -8.34 1.53 -3.79
C CYS A 691 -9.49 2.42 -4.27
N ARG A 692 -9.92 2.27 -5.52
CA ARG A 692 -10.83 3.22 -6.17
C ARG A 692 -11.84 2.59 -7.13
N ILE A 693 -12.99 3.24 -7.30
CA ILE A 693 -13.93 2.95 -8.39
C ILE A 693 -13.51 3.75 -9.61
N VAL A 694 -13.26 3.05 -10.71
CA VAL A 694 -12.75 3.64 -11.95
C VAL A 694 -13.84 3.75 -13.02
N GLY A 695 -14.78 2.81 -13.02
CA GLY A 695 -15.78 2.73 -14.07
C GLY A 695 -16.92 1.77 -13.80
N ILE A 696 -17.68 1.47 -14.85
CA ILE A 696 -18.72 0.44 -14.86
C ILE A 696 -18.31 -0.73 -15.77
N LYS A 697 -18.66 -1.95 -15.37
CA LYS A 697 -18.54 -3.16 -16.19
C LYS A 697 -19.92 -3.61 -16.64
N VAL A 698 -20.05 -3.93 -17.93
CA VAL A 698 -21.23 -4.59 -18.50
C VAL A 698 -20.82 -5.90 -19.16
N ILE A 699 -21.55 -6.98 -18.90
CA ILE A 699 -21.37 -8.29 -19.54
C ILE A 699 -22.36 -8.39 -20.70
N CYS A 700 -21.89 -8.21 -21.95
CA CYS A 700 -22.77 -8.06 -23.10
C CYS A 700 -23.14 -9.40 -23.78
N ASP A 701 -22.38 -10.46 -23.60
CA ASP A 701 -22.69 -11.82 -24.05
C ASP A 701 -22.04 -12.87 -23.14
N GLY A 702 -22.21 -14.15 -23.48
CA GLY A 702 -21.54 -15.26 -22.80
C GLY A 702 -20.28 -15.72 -23.53
N ILE A 703 -19.95 -17.01 -23.41
CA ILE A 703 -18.70 -17.59 -23.92
C ILE A 703 -18.93 -18.54 -25.11
N ILE A 704 -17.86 -18.85 -25.86
CA ILE A 704 -17.92 -19.80 -26.98
C ILE A 704 -18.22 -21.22 -26.48
N ASP A 705 -17.57 -21.67 -25.40
CA ASP A 705 -17.65 -23.05 -24.90
C ASP A 705 -19.06 -23.46 -24.43
N ALA A 706 -19.82 -22.52 -23.85
CA ALA A 706 -21.21 -22.72 -23.46
C ALA A 706 -22.21 -22.45 -24.59
N CYS A 707 -21.74 -22.05 -25.77
CA CYS A 707 -22.56 -21.60 -26.91
C CYS A 707 -23.48 -20.42 -26.58
N THR A 708 -23.01 -19.47 -25.76
CA THR A 708 -23.77 -18.30 -25.29
C THR A 708 -23.20 -16.96 -25.74
N ALA A 709 -22.00 -16.93 -26.34
CA ALA A 709 -21.50 -15.74 -27.04
C ALA A 709 -22.34 -15.43 -28.29
N SER A 710 -22.55 -14.15 -28.60
CA SER A 710 -23.37 -13.77 -29.76
C SER A 710 -22.52 -13.70 -31.03
N LEU A 711 -22.85 -14.55 -31.99
CA LEU A 711 -22.10 -14.72 -33.24
C LEU A 711 -22.88 -14.20 -34.46
N THR A 712 -22.17 -13.78 -35.52
CA THR A 712 -22.83 -13.42 -36.79
C THR A 712 -23.28 -14.65 -37.60
N GLU A 713 -22.64 -15.79 -37.37
CA GLU A 713 -23.00 -17.09 -37.92
C GLU A 713 -23.48 -18.03 -36.80
N PRO A 714 -24.49 -18.89 -37.04
CA PRO A 714 -24.94 -19.86 -36.04
C PRO A 714 -23.82 -20.79 -35.54
N TYR A 715 -23.92 -21.25 -34.29
CA TYR A 715 -23.14 -22.39 -33.82
C TYR A 715 -23.48 -23.64 -34.64
N SER A 716 -22.62 -24.66 -34.60
CA SER A 716 -22.87 -25.94 -35.28
C SER A 716 -24.14 -26.66 -34.81
N THR A 717 -24.68 -26.30 -33.64
CA THR A 717 -25.97 -26.73 -33.11
C THR A 717 -27.18 -26.06 -33.80
N GLY A 718 -26.94 -25.00 -34.58
CA GLY A 718 -27.95 -24.18 -35.25
C GLY A 718 -28.46 -22.98 -34.44
N THR A 719 -27.94 -22.76 -33.23
CA THR A 719 -28.35 -21.65 -32.36
C THR A 719 -27.52 -20.39 -32.61
N THR A 720 -28.13 -19.22 -32.38
CA THR A 720 -27.44 -17.91 -32.39
C THR A 720 -27.98 -17.10 -31.22
N PRO A 721 -27.32 -17.15 -30.04
CA PRO A 721 -27.72 -16.34 -28.90
C PRO A 721 -27.70 -14.86 -29.26
N ASP A 722 -28.66 -14.09 -28.75
CA ASP A 722 -28.59 -12.63 -28.79
C ASP A 722 -27.69 -12.11 -27.66
N PRO A 723 -27.12 -10.90 -27.82
CA PRO A 723 -26.43 -10.23 -26.71
C PRO A 723 -27.34 -10.09 -25.49
N ILE A 724 -26.77 -10.22 -24.30
CA ILE A 724 -27.47 -10.06 -23.00
C ILE A 724 -28.07 -8.65 -22.88
N TRP A 725 -27.38 -7.65 -23.43
CA TRP A 725 -27.81 -6.26 -23.43
C TRP A 725 -28.08 -5.77 -24.85
N SER A 726 -29.25 -5.18 -25.07
CA SER A 726 -29.54 -4.50 -26.33
C SER A 726 -28.88 -3.13 -26.39
N GLU A 727 -28.67 -2.62 -27.60
CA GLU A 727 -28.18 -1.26 -27.82
C GLU A 727 -29.08 -0.19 -27.17
N GLU A 728 -30.38 -0.42 -27.08
CA GLU A 728 -31.34 0.48 -26.42
C GLU A 728 -30.98 0.72 -24.95
N PHE A 729 -30.45 -0.31 -24.27
CA PHE A 729 -29.97 -0.21 -22.90
C PHE A 729 -28.52 0.30 -22.83
N LEU A 730 -27.64 -0.22 -23.69
CA LEU A 730 -26.22 0.13 -23.63
C LEU A 730 -25.95 1.60 -23.93
N ASN A 731 -26.58 2.18 -24.97
CA ASN A 731 -26.39 3.58 -25.34
C ASN A 731 -26.56 4.56 -24.16
N PRO A 732 -27.70 4.59 -23.44
CA PRO A 732 -27.90 5.52 -22.34
C PRO A 732 -27.02 5.23 -21.11
N ILE A 733 -26.70 3.97 -20.81
CA ILE A 733 -25.82 3.60 -19.70
C ILE A 733 -24.40 4.12 -19.95
N VAL A 734 -23.86 3.83 -21.15
CA VAL A 734 -22.51 4.24 -21.55
C VAL A 734 -22.43 5.76 -21.64
N SER A 735 -23.43 6.41 -22.24
CA SER A 735 -23.49 7.88 -22.33
C SER A 735 -23.49 8.54 -20.96
N LYS A 736 -24.31 8.03 -20.02
CA LYS A 736 -24.39 8.57 -18.65
C LYS A 736 -23.07 8.38 -17.88
N ALA A 737 -22.49 7.19 -17.92
CA ALA A 737 -21.22 6.90 -17.26
C ALA A 737 -20.09 7.78 -17.80
N HIS A 738 -19.98 7.90 -19.13
CA HIS A 738 -18.99 8.75 -19.77
C HIS A 738 -19.15 10.23 -19.40
N ALA A 739 -20.38 10.76 -19.40
CA ALA A 739 -20.68 12.14 -19.02
C ALA A 739 -20.30 12.44 -17.55
N ALA A 740 -20.39 11.43 -16.68
CA ALA A 740 -19.98 11.53 -15.28
C ALA A 740 -18.47 11.31 -15.05
N GLY A 741 -17.72 11.01 -16.11
CA GLY A 741 -16.27 10.81 -16.05
C GLY A 741 -15.82 9.40 -15.66
N LEU A 742 -16.74 8.43 -15.62
CA LEU A 742 -16.42 7.02 -15.40
C LEU A 742 -15.85 6.37 -16.67
N GLN A 743 -14.95 5.40 -16.52
CA GLN A 743 -14.60 4.49 -17.61
C GLN A 743 -15.73 3.48 -17.87
N VAL A 744 -15.78 2.94 -19.08
CA VAL A 744 -16.72 1.89 -19.46
C VAL A 744 -15.92 0.68 -19.94
N ALA A 745 -16.19 -0.47 -19.31
CA ALA A 745 -15.68 -1.77 -19.70
C ALA A 745 -16.84 -2.64 -20.19
N LEU A 746 -16.77 -3.10 -21.45
CA LEU A 746 -17.76 -3.99 -22.04
C LEU A 746 -17.12 -5.35 -22.28
N HIS A 747 -17.64 -6.41 -21.65
CA HIS A 747 -17.28 -7.78 -22.04
C HIS A 747 -17.96 -8.10 -23.36
N ALA A 748 -17.17 -8.54 -24.35
CA ALA A 748 -17.67 -8.97 -25.65
C ALA A 748 -16.75 -10.05 -26.23
N ILE A 749 -17.27 -11.26 -26.37
CA ILE A 749 -16.51 -12.42 -26.89
C ILE A 749 -16.85 -12.70 -28.35
N GLY A 750 -18.14 -12.77 -28.67
CA GLY A 750 -18.62 -13.11 -30.00
C GLY A 750 -18.49 -11.94 -30.98
N ASP A 751 -18.28 -12.26 -32.27
CA ASP A 751 -18.00 -11.26 -33.31
C ASP A 751 -19.15 -10.27 -33.51
N ARG A 752 -20.40 -10.69 -33.28
CA ARG A 752 -21.58 -9.81 -33.31
C ARG A 752 -21.58 -8.84 -32.12
N THR A 753 -21.26 -9.32 -30.91
CA THR A 753 -21.20 -8.50 -29.69
C THR A 753 -20.03 -7.53 -29.72
N ILE A 754 -18.87 -7.95 -30.21
CA ILE A 754 -17.68 -7.09 -30.34
C ILE A 754 -18.01 -5.89 -31.23
N ARG A 755 -18.66 -6.12 -32.38
CA ARG A 755 -19.11 -5.04 -33.27
C ARG A 755 -20.06 -4.08 -32.56
N MET A 756 -21.09 -4.61 -31.89
CA MET A 756 -22.04 -3.80 -31.12
C MET A 756 -21.35 -2.97 -30.04
N ALA A 757 -20.40 -3.56 -29.29
CA ALA A 757 -19.65 -2.87 -28.25
C ALA A 757 -18.82 -1.71 -28.83
N ILE A 758 -18.15 -1.91 -29.97
CA ILE A 758 -17.41 -0.85 -30.67
C ILE A 758 -18.37 0.25 -31.14
N ASP A 759 -19.50 -0.10 -31.75
CA ASP A 759 -20.50 0.86 -32.26
C ASP A 759 -21.08 1.72 -31.12
N VAL A 760 -21.38 1.10 -29.98
CA VAL A 760 -21.87 1.81 -28.78
C VAL A 760 -20.79 2.73 -28.21
N LEU A 761 -19.54 2.26 -28.10
CA LEU A 761 -18.44 3.08 -27.57
C LEU A 761 -18.09 4.24 -28.51
N GLU A 762 -18.04 4.02 -29.82
CA GLU A 762 -17.80 5.06 -30.82
C GLU A 762 -18.85 6.17 -30.76
N LYS A 763 -20.11 5.80 -30.52
CA LYS A 763 -21.22 6.75 -30.45
C LYS A 763 -21.30 7.52 -29.14
N ASN A 764 -20.93 6.92 -28.01
CA ASN A 764 -21.23 7.46 -26.68
C ASN A 764 -19.99 7.82 -25.84
N THR A 765 -18.79 7.51 -26.32
CA THR A 765 -17.54 7.77 -25.61
C THR A 765 -16.48 8.38 -26.53
N ASP A 766 -15.35 8.76 -25.95
CA ASP A 766 -14.16 9.14 -26.69
C ASP A 766 -12.89 8.65 -25.97
N ARG A 767 -11.74 8.79 -26.64
CA ARG A 767 -10.43 8.36 -26.14
C ARG A 767 -10.02 9.01 -24.80
N SER A 768 -10.60 10.15 -24.41
CA SER A 768 -10.24 10.84 -23.17
C SER A 768 -10.60 10.03 -21.93
N ARG A 769 -11.55 9.09 -22.06
CA ARG A 769 -11.96 8.17 -21.00
C ARG A 769 -11.40 6.77 -21.14
N ARG A 770 -10.51 6.52 -22.12
CA ARG A 770 -9.86 5.22 -22.35
C ARG A 770 -10.87 4.06 -22.25
N PRO A 771 -11.96 4.08 -23.05
CA PRO A 771 -12.96 3.02 -23.03
C PRO A 771 -12.29 1.68 -23.35
N ARG A 772 -12.88 0.58 -22.88
CA ARG A 772 -12.24 -0.73 -22.99
C ARG A 772 -13.25 -1.83 -23.29
N ILE A 773 -12.78 -2.82 -24.04
CA ILE A 773 -13.53 -4.05 -24.31
C ILE A 773 -12.71 -5.22 -23.75
N GLU A 774 -13.38 -6.10 -23.02
CA GLU A 774 -12.79 -7.27 -22.39
C GLU A 774 -12.92 -8.49 -23.31
N HIS A 775 -11.88 -9.34 -23.29
CA HIS A 775 -11.75 -10.61 -24.02
C HIS A 775 -11.47 -10.46 -25.51
N ILE A 776 -12.47 -10.03 -26.30
CA ILE A 776 -12.33 -9.82 -27.75
C ILE A 776 -11.80 -11.10 -28.45
N GLU A 777 -12.36 -12.26 -28.10
CA GLU A 777 -11.80 -13.56 -28.50
C GLU A 777 -12.06 -13.88 -29.97
N LEU A 778 -13.21 -13.48 -30.53
CA LEU A 778 -13.54 -13.75 -31.93
C LEU A 778 -13.85 -12.45 -32.68
N SER A 779 -12.82 -11.70 -33.05
CA SER A 779 -12.98 -10.45 -33.83
C SER A 779 -12.89 -10.66 -35.35
N ASN A 780 -13.62 -9.84 -36.11
CA ASN A 780 -13.34 -9.67 -37.53
C ASN A 780 -12.24 -8.60 -37.74
N ALA A 781 -11.62 -8.61 -38.91
CA ALA A 781 -10.46 -7.75 -39.22
C ALA A 781 -10.79 -6.26 -39.22
N GLU A 782 -12.01 -5.89 -39.65
CA GLU A 782 -12.44 -4.50 -39.69
C GLU A 782 -12.55 -3.93 -38.26
N ASP A 783 -13.18 -4.68 -37.36
CA ASP A 783 -13.36 -4.29 -35.96
C ASP A 783 -12.02 -4.24 -35.20
N ALA A 784 -11.08 -5.15 -35.49
CA ALA A 784 -9.72 -5.12 -34.93
C ALA A 784 -9.01 -3.77 -35.19
N VAL A 785 -9.12 -3.25 -36.41
CA VAL A 785 -8.53 -1.95 -36.80
C VAL A 785 -9.28 -0.77 -36.17
N ARG A 786 -10.59 -0.90 -35.93
CA ARG A 786 -11.40 0.16 -35.32
C ARG A 786 -11.00 0.42 -33.87
N LEU A 787 -10.59 -0.61 -33.12
CA LEU A 787 -10.15 -0.47 -31.72
C LEU A 787 -9.08 0.62 -31.57
N GLY A 788 -8.00 0.54 -32.35
CA GLY A 788 -6.91 1.51 -32.29
C GLY A 788 -7.29 2.91 -32.80
N LYS A 789 -8.06 3.00 -33.88
CA LYS A 789 -8.57 4.29 -34.41
C LYS A 789 -9.37 5.06 -33.36
N LEU A 790 -10.16 4.34 -32.57
CA LEU A 790 -11.03 4.90 -31.54
C LEU A 790 -10.32 5.07 -30.19
N GLY A 791 -9.12 4.52 -30.02
CA GLY A 791 -8.41 4.51 -28.74
C GLY A 791 -9.09 3.62 -27.69
N ILE A 792 -9.79 2.58 -28.13
CA ILE A 792 -10.39 1.57 -27.27
C ILE A 792 -9.29 0.63 -26.80
N THR A 793 -9.16 0.47 -25.49
CA THR A 793 -8.21 -0.50 -24.90
C THR A 793 -8.74 -1.92 -25.14
N ALA A 794 -7.91 -2.75 -25.76
CA ALA A 794 -8.15 -4.18 -25.87
C ALA A 794 -7.62 -4.87 -24.61
N SER A 795 -8.54 -5.25 -23.71
CA SER A 795 -8.22 -5.99 -22.49
C SER A 795 -8.30 -7.49 -22.75
N ILE A 796 -7.15 -8.11 -22.96
CA ILE A 796 -7.01 -9.46 -23.49
C ILE A 796 -6.51 -10.45 -22.43
N GLN A 797 -6.86 -11.73 -22.60
CA GLN A 797 -6.46 -12.82 -21.71
C GLN A 797 -5.76 -13.92 -22.51
N PRO A 798 -4.44 -13.82 -22.77
CA PRO A 798 -3.75 -14.83 -23.56
C PRO A 798 -3.85 -16.26 -23.02
N VAL A 799 -4.01 -16.44 -21.71
CA VAL A 799 -4.35 -17.73 -21.09
C VAL A 799 -5.58 -18.43 -21.69
N HIS A 800 -6.54 -17.68 -22.26
CA HIS A 800 -7.72 -18.24 -22.94
C HIS A 800 -7.38 -18.84 -24.31
N SER A 801 -6.26 -18.41 -24.89
CA SER A 801 -5.79 -18.90 -26.18
C SER A 801 -4.86 -20.11 -26.09
N ASP A 802 -4.72 -20.72 -24.91
CA ASP A 802 -3.94 -21.94 -24.72
C ASP A 802 -4.59 -23.12 -25.50
N PRO A 803 -3.87 -23.78 -26.42
CA PRO A 803 -4.44 -24.85 -27.26
C PRO A 803 -5.03 -26.03 -26.46
N ALA A 804 -4.59 -26.25 -25.22
CA ALA A 804 -5.12 -27.34 -24.39
C ALA A 804 -6.61 -27.17 -24.06
N ILE A 805 -7.12 -25.93 -24.09
CA ILE A 805 -8.52 -25.62 -23.74
C ILE A 805 -9.42 -25.32 -24.93
N LEU A 806 -8.88 -25.25 -26.17
CA LEU A 806 -9.64 -24.88 -27.37
C LEU A 806 -10.11 -26.08 -28.22
N ARG A 807 -9.96 -27.31 -27.72
CA ARG A 807 -10.23 -28.55 -28.48
C ARG A 807 -11.66 -28.66 -29.01
N ALA A 808 -12.63 -28.05 -28.31
CA ALA A 808 -14.04 -28.10 -28.70
C ALA A 808 -14.39 -27.09 -29.80
N TRP A 809 -13.66 -25.98 -29.93
CA TRP A 809 -14.03 -24.85 -30.78
C TRP A 809 -14.26 -25.21 -32.25
N PRO A 810 -13.42 -26.03 -32.92
CA PRO A 810 -13.70 -26.46 -34.30
C PRO A 810 -15.06 -27.14 -34.47
N ARG A 811 -15.52 -27.89 -33.46
CA ARG A 811 -16.84 -28.52 -33.47
C ARG A 811 -17.96 -27.51 -33.19
N LEU A 812 -17.72 -26.52 -32.34
CA LEU A 812 -18.73 -25.53 -31.94
C LEU A 812 -18.97 -24.45 -33.01
N ILE A 813 -17.88 -23.91 -33.58
CA ILE A 813 -17.93 -22.77 -34.50
C ILE A 813 -17.33 -23.06 -35.89
N GLY A 814 -16.74 -24.23 -36.12
CA GLY A 814 -16.15 -24.58 -37.42
C GLY A 814 -14.75 -24.01 -37.62
N ASP A 815 -13.93 -24.75 -38.39
CA ASP A 815 -12.52 -24.42 -38.59
C ASP A 815 -12.28 -23.03 -39.20
N HIS A 816 -13.21 -22.52 -40.02
CA HIS A 816 -13.02 -21.22 -40.66
C HIS A 816 -13.05 -20.06 -39.67
N ARG A 817 -13.89 -20.13 -38.63
CA ARG A 817 -13.96 -19.10 -37.58
C ARG A 817 -12.79 -19.20 -36.61
N CYS A 818 -12.33 -20.42 -36.28
CA CYS A 818 -11.18 -20.63 -35.39
C CYS A 818 -9.88 -19.96 -35.89
N LYS A 819 -9.71 -19.80 -37.20
CA LYS A 819 -8.52 -19.17 -37.83
C LYS A 819 -8.28 -17.71 -37.43
N ARG A 820 -9.27 -17.05 -36.83
CA ARG A 820 -9.17 -15.65 -36.36
C ARG A 820 -9.32 -15.50 -34.86
N ALA A 821 -9.45 -16.59 -34.12
CA ALA A 821 -9.55 -16.55 -32.68
C ALA A 821 -8.30 -15.86 -32.08
N PHE A 822 -8.53 -14.93 -31.15
CA PHE A 822 -7.53 -14.23 -30.36
C PHE A 822 -6.50 -13.47 -31.21
N ALA A 823 -6.99 -12.61 -32.11
CA ALA A 823 -6.18 -11.80 -33.04
C ALA A 823 -5.39 -10.65 -32.38
N TYR A 824 -4.73 -10.90 -31.25
CA TYR A 824 -4.15 -9.89 -30.37
C TYR A 824 -3.11 -8.99 -31.05
N ARG A 825 -2.24 -9.56 -31.90
CA ARG A 825 -1.26 -8.77 -32.65
C ARG A 825 -1.91 -7.79 -33.62
N GLU A 826 -3.04 -8.16 -34.21
CA GLU A 826 -3.79 -7.28 -35.10
C GLU A 826 -4.34 -6.06 -34.35
N PHE A 827 -4.75 -6.21 -33.08
CA PHE A 827 -5.15 -5.09 -32.24
C PHE A 827 -3.98 -4.14 -31.95
N ALA A 828 -2.82 -4.71 -31.61
CA ALA A 828 -1.60 -3.96 -31.34
C ALA A 828 -1.14 -3.17 -32.57
N ASP A 829 -1.01 -3.86 -33.71
CA ASP A 829 -0.57 -3.27 -34.98
C ASP A 829 -1.61 -2.26 -35.52
N GLY A 830 -2.89 -2.41 -35.14
CA GLY A 830 -3.95 -1.44 -35.38
C GLY A 830 -3.89 -0.19 -34.50
N GLY A 831 -2.99 -0.14 -33.51
CA GLY A 831 -2.78 0.97 -32.58
C GLY A 831 -3.66 0.93 -31.33
N ALA A 832 -4.30 -0.20 -31.01
CA ALA A 832 -5.09 -0.35 -29.79
C ALA A 832 -4.16 -0.48 -28.57
N PRO A 833 -4.38 0.29 -27.49
CA PRO A 833 -3.74 0.01 -26.21
C PRO A 833 -4.09 -1.40 -25.75
N LEU A 834 -3.11 -2.19 -25.34
CA LEU A 834 -3.33 -3.53 -24.80
C LEU A 834 -3.25 -3.51 -23.27
N ALA A 835 -4.19 -4.16 -22.61
CA ALA A 835 -4.09 -4.52 -21.19
C ALA A 835 -4.17 -6.05 -21.08
N LEU A 836 -3.22 -6.66 -20.39
CA LEU A 836 -3.19 -8.10 -20.22
C LEU A 836 -3.80 -8.46 -18.86
N GLY A 837 -4.84 -9.27 -18.88
CA GLY A 837 -5.49 -9.81 -17.68
C GLY A 837 -5.39 -11.33 -17.60
N SER A 838 -5.66 -11.87 -16.42
CA SER A 838 -5.77 -13.33 -16.23
C SER A 838 -7.20 -13.85 -16.23
N ASP A 839 -8.18 -12.98 -15.96
CA ASP A 839 -9.56 -13.35 -15.66
C ASP A 839 -9.68 -14.31 -14.46
N ALA A 840 -8.69 -14.28 -13.56
CA ALA A 840 -8.68 -15.19 -12.42
C ALA A 840 -9.94 -15.01 -11.54
N PRO A 841 -10.56 -16.12 -11.08
CA PRO A 841 -10.02 -17.47 -11.09
C PRO A 841 -10.45 -18.35 -12.30
N THR A 842 -11.04 -17.79 -13.37
CA THR A 842 -11.47 -18.59 -14.54
C THR A 842 -10.27 -19.26 -15.23
N ALA A 843 -9.13 -18.56 -15.23
CA ALA A 843 -7.85 -19.04 -15.71
C ALA A 843 -6.71 -18.79 -14.68
N PRO A 844 -5.51 -19.40 -14.89
CA PRO A 844 -4.39 -19.27 -13.99
C PRO A 844 -3.89 -17.82 -13.99
N HIS A 845 -3.57 -17.31 -12.81
CA HIS A 845 -3.17 -15.91 -12.61
C HIS A 845 -1.70 -15.64 -12.92
N LEU A 846 -0.90 -16.64 -13.33
CA LEU A 846 0.55 -16.50 -13.47
C LEU A 846 0.90 -15.56 -14.66
N PRO A 847 1.57 -14.40 -14.43
CA PRO A 847 1.78 -13.40 -15.48
C PRO A 847 2.79 -13.86 -16.54
N ILE A 848 3.91 -14.46 -16.12
CA ILE A 848 4.95 -14.93 -17.05
C ILE A 848 4.43 -16.05 -17.97
N PRO A 849 3.76 -17.09 -17.46
CA PRO A 849 3.04 -18.06 -18.29
C PRO A 849 2.00 -17.43 -19.24
N ASN A 850 1.27 -16.42 -18.79
CA ASN A 850 0.33 -15.70 -19.65
C ASN A 850 1.06 -15.01 -20.83
N MET A 851 2.20 -14.37 -20.56
CA MET A 851 3.07 -13.82 -21.61
C MET A 851 3.67 -14.89 -22.53
N TYR A 852 4.01 -16.07 -22.02
CA TYR A 852 4.41 -17.21 -22.86
C TYR A 852 3.32 -17.58 -23.87
N VAL A 853 2.06 -17.73 -23.43
CA VAL A 853 0.96 -18.04 -24.35
C VAL A 853 0.70 -16.89 -25.33
N ALA A 854 0.83 -15.64 -24.87
CA ALA A 854 0.69 -14.45 -25.72
C ALA A 854 1.71 -14.40 -26.88
N THR A 855 2.93 -14.86 -26.63
CA THR A 855 4.08 -14.71 -27.54
C THR A 855 4.37 -15.94 -28.37
N THR A 856 3.97 -17.13 -27.91
CA THR A 856 4.24 -18.40 -28.61
C THR A 856 2.98 -19.01 -29.20
N ARG A 857 1.81 -18.68 -28.65
CA ARG A 857 0.53 -19.32 -28.96
C ARG A 857 0.50 -20.83 -28.70
N ARG A 858 1.43 -21.31 -27.87
CA ARG A 858 1.59 -22.70 -27.43
C ARG A 858 0.96 -22.92 -26.06
N SER A 859 0.76 -24.18 -25.69
CA SER A 859 0.22 -24.53 -24.39
C SER A 859 1.27 -24.36 -23.29
N TYR A 860 0.92 -23.62 -22.24
CA TYR A 860 1.66 -23.67 -20.99
C TYR A 860 1.17 -24.82 -20.10
N ARG A 861 -0.12 -25.15 -20.20
CA ARG A 861 -0.76 -26.21 -19.41
C ARG A 861 -0.27 -27.61 -19.79
N GLU A 862 -0.04 -27.82 -21.07
CA GLU A 862 0.46 -29.06 -21.65
C GLU A 862 1.67 -28.75 -22.55
N PRO A 863 2.88 -28.55 -21.98
CA PRO A 863 4.05 -28.09 -22.75
C PRO A 863 4.44 -29.00 -23.92
N ASP A 864 4.09 -30.29 -23.84
CA ASP A 864 4.34 -31.28 -24.90
C ASP A 864 3.33 -31.20 -26.06
N LEU A 865 2.28 -30.39 -25.94
CA LEU A 865 1.27 -30.22 -26.99
C LEU A 865 1.86 -29.44 -28.18
N GLU A 866 2.00 -30.11 -29.32
CA GLU A 866 2.56 -29.50 -30.54
C GLU A 866 1.63 -28.47 -31.21
N THR A 867 0.35 -28.42 -30.82
CA THR A 867 -0.63 -27.51 -31.40
C THR A 867 -0.29 -26.05 -31.08
N VAL A 868 -0.37 -25.18 -32.09
CA VAL A 868 -0.14 -23.73 -31.98
C VAL A 868 -1.36 -22.98 -32.51
N VAL A 869 -1.88 -22.02 -31.74
CA VAL A 869 -3.14 -21.32 -32.04
C VAL A 869 -2.87 -20.01 -32.77
N ASN A 870 -3.07 -20.00 -34.09
CA ASN A 870 -2.93 -18.80 -34.94
C ASN A 870 -1.61 -18.04 -34.66
N PRO A 871 -0.43 -18.64 -34.95
CA PRO A 871 0.89 -18.08 -34.65
C PRO A 871 1.14 -16.69 -35.25
N GLU A 872 0.47 -16.34 -36.34
CA GLU A 872 0.52 -15.01 -36.96
C GLU A 872 0.00 -13.89 -36.05
N PHE A 873 -0.79 -14.22 -35.03
CA PHE A 873 -1.31 -13.25 -34.05
C PHE A 873 -0.50 -13.20 -32.74
N ALA A 874 0.69 -13.80 -32.72
CA ALA A 874 1.61 -13.71 -31.60
C ALA A 874 2.09 -12.27 -31.33
N LEU A 875 2.03 -11.87 -30.05
CA LEU A 875 2.66 -10.64 -29.60
C LEU A 875 4.17 -10.80 -29.53
N THR A 876 4.92 -9.70 -29.67
CA THR A 876 6.33 -9.71 -29.24
C THR A 876 6.42 -9.78 -27.72
N VAL A 877 7.58 -10.21 -27.20
CA VAL A 877 7.83 -10.20 -25.75
C VAL A 877 7.70 -8.80 -25.16
N CYS A 878 8.18 -7.76 -25.86
CA CYS A 878 8.03 -6.38 -25.41
C CYS A 878 6.57 -5.94 -25.36
N GLN A 879 5.75 -6.27 -26.38
CA GLN A 879 4.32 -6.00 -26.37
C GLN A 879 3.62 -6.72 -25.20
N ALA A 880 3.96 -7.98 -24.93
CA ALA A 880 3.41 -8.74 -23.81
C ALA A 880 3.79 -8.14 -22.44
N VAL A 881 5.06 -7.76 -22.23
CA VAL A 881 5.51 -7.10 -21.00
C VAL A 881 4.83 -5.75 -20.80
N VAL A 882 4.75 -4.93 -21.86
CA VAL A 882 4.05 -3.63 -21.82
C VAL A 882 2.57 -3.86 -21.48
N ALA A 883 1.88 -4.78 -22.15
CA ALA A 883 0.47 -5.07 -21.89
C ALA A 883 0.22 -5.52 -20.43
N ALA A 884 1.14 -6.29 -19.84
CA ALA A 884 1.04 -6.77 -18.45
C ALA A 884 1.49 -5.75 -17.38
N THR A 885 2.00 -4.58 -17.79
CA THR A 885 2.53 -3.55 -16.88
C THR A 885 1.96 -2.17 -17.22
N HIS A 886 2.64 -1.42 -18.09
CA HIS A 886 2.26 -0.06 -18.48
C HIS A 886 0.90 0.00 -19.19
N GLY A 887 0.58 -0.97 -20.04
CA GLY A 887 -0.69 -1.07 -20.76
C GLY A 887 -1.87 -1.27 -19.81
N SER A 888 -1.73 -2.19 -18.84
CA SER A 888 -2.68 -2.31 -17.74
C SER A 888 -2.77 -1.04 -16.89
N ALA A 889 -1.65 -0.37 -16.57
CA ALA A 889 -1.66 0.92 -15.87
C ALA A 889 -2.40 2.01 -16.67
N TYR A 890 -2.16 2.06 -17.99
CA TYR A 890 -2.82 2.98 -18.91
C TYR A 890 -4.34 2.72 -18.93
N SER A 891 -4.77 1.46 -18.91
CA SER A 891 -6.20 1.12 -18.93
C SER A 891 -7.00 1.69 -17.75
N ILE A 892 -6.33 2.14 -16.68
CA ILE A 892 -6.92 2.69 -15.45
C ILE A 892 -6.37 4.05 -15.01
N PHE A 893 -5.72 4.81 -15.90
CA PHE A 893 -5.10 6.12 -15.56
C PHE A 893 -4.07 6.06 -14.41
N ALA A 894 -3.19 5.07 -14.45
CA ALA A 894 -2.09 4.88 -13.49
C ALA A 894 -0.68 5.03 -14.13
N ASP A 895 -0.63 5.10 -15.46
CA ASP A 895 0.58 5.15 -16.29
C ASP A 895 1.48 6.37 -16.08
N GLU A 896 0.96 7.46 -15.50
CA GLU A 896 1.73 8.65 -15.18
C GLU A 896 2.58 8.50 -13.90
N TRP A 897 2.29 7.50 -13.07
CA TRP A 897 2.95 7.32 -11.77
C TRP A 897 3.35 5.87 -11.45
N THR A 898 2.92 4.86 -12.22
CA THR A 898 3.37 3.46 -12.10
C THR A 898 3.32 2.72 -13.45
N GLY A 899 3.61 1.41 -13.45
CA GLY A 899 3.55 0.51 -14.61
C GLY A 899 4.81 0.52 -15.47
N SER A 900 5.84 1.27 -15.11
CA SER A 900 7.14 1.27 -15.80
C SER A 900 8.27 1.73 -14.88
N LEU A 901 9.52 1.38 -15.21
CA LEU A 901 10.70 1.73 -14.42
C LEU A 901 11.31 3.03 -14.93
N ARG A 902 10.71 4.18 -14.60
CA ARG A 902 11.24 5.51 -14.98
C ARG A 902 11.38 6.41 -13.77
N LYS A 903 12.33 7.34 -13.86
CA LYS A 903 12.50 8.41 -12.88
C LYS A 903 11.17 9.14 -12.64
N GLY A 904 10.84 9.37 -11.38
CA GLY A 904 9.62 10.03 -10.92
C GLY A 904 8.43 9.10 -10.72
N LEU A 905 8.50 7.84 -11.14
CA LEU A 905 7.43 6.86 -10.93
C LEU A 905 7.62 6.10 -9.61
N LYS A 906 6.54 5.49 -9.13
CA LYS A 906 6.55 4.56 -8.00
C LYS A 906 7.46 3.37 -8.30
N ALA A 907 8.24 2.96 -7.29
CA ALA A 907 9.15 1.83 -7.36
C ALA A 907 8.39 0.50 -7.18
N ASP A 908 7.47 0.23 -8.08
CA ASP A 908 6.74 -1.03 -8.19
C ASP A 908 7.46 -1.92 -9.21
N PHE A 909 8.10 -3.00 -8.75
CA PHE A 909 8.94 -3.84 -9.60
C PHE A 909 9.02 -5.28 -9.12
N VAL A 910 9.44 -6.16 -10.01
CA VAL A 910 9.71 -7.56 -9.71
C VAL A 910 11.15 -7.89 -10.03
N VAL A 911 11.79 -8.68 -9.18
CA VAL A 911 13.07 -9.32 -9.46
C VAL A 911 12.78 -10.75 -9.85
N CYS A 912 13.26 -11.19 -11.01
CA CYS A 912 12.93 -12.48 -11.58
C CYS A 912 14.12 -13.13 -12.30
N ASP A 913 14.15 -14.45 -12.25
CA ASP A 913 15.01 -15.27 -13.09
C ASP A 913 14.23 -15.54 -14.37
N VAL A 914 14.43 -14.70 -15.38
CA VAL A 914 13.76 -14.84 -16.68
C VAL A 914 14.64 -14.32 -17.80
N GLU A 915 14.65 -15.05 -18.91
CA GLU A 915 15.14 -14.58 -20.19
C GLU A 915 13.94 -14.15 -21.05
N LEU A 916 13.94 -12.90 -21.51
CA LEU A 916 12.84 -12.31 -22.27
C LEU A 916 12.92 -12.71 -23.77
N SER A 917 12.78 -14.00 -24.04
CA SER A 917 12.52 -14.56 -25.37
C SER A 917 11.23 -15.39 -25.32
N PRO A 918 10.46 -15.51 -26.42
CA PRO A 918 9.19 -16.24 -26.40
C PRO A 918 9.33 -17.66 -25.81
N GLU A 919 10.40 -18.36 -26.19
CA GLU A 919 10.60 -19.77 -25.82
C GLU A 919 11.10 -19.93 -24.38
N SER A 920 11.87 -18.96 -23.87
CA SER A 920 12.43 -19.03 -22.51
C SER A 920 11.45 -18.58 -21.43
N LEU A 921 10.38 -17.84 -21.78
CA LEU A 921 9.38 -17.34 -20.82
C LEU A 921 8.76 -18.47 -19.97
N ILE A 922 8.62 -19.68 -20.51
CA ILE A 922 8.07 -20.83 -19.79
C ILE A 922 8.83 -21.17 -18.50
N ASN A 923 10.13 -20.82 -18.44
CA ASN A 923 11.02 -21.08 -17.31
C ASN A 923 11.13 -19.90 -16.33
N GLY A 924 10.42 -18.80 -16.58
CA GLY A 924 10.59 -17.58 -15.80
C GLY A 924 9.99 -17.71 -14.38
N VAL A 925 10.76 -17.29 -13.39
CA VAL A 925 10.37 -17.38 -11.97
C VAL A 925 10.52 -16.02 -11.29
N VAL A 926 9.44 -15.56 -10.66
CA VAL A 926 9.50 -14.37 -9.78
C VAL A 926 10.21 -14.74 -8.48
N LYS A 927 11.22 -13.96 -8.13
CA LYS A 927 11.99 -14.12 -6.90
C LYS A 927 11.58 -13.12 -5.84
N GLU A 928 11.27 -11.91 -6.24
CA GLU A 928 10.85 -10.85 -5.33
C GLU A 928 9.83 -9.95 -5.99
N THR A 929 8.92 -9.41 -5.18
CA THR A 929 7.96 -8.38 -5.58
C THR A 929 8.12 -7.20 -4.66
N TRP A 930 8.19 -6.02 -5.25
CA TRP A 930 8.44 -4.75 -4.57
C TRP A 930 7.33 -3.78 -4.89
N PHE A 931 6.78 -3.16 -3.85
CA PHE A 931 5.70 -2.19 -3.89
C PHE A 931 6.20 -0.90 -3.26
N GLU A 932 6.22 0.20 -4.02
CA GLU A 932 6.79 1.48 -3.58
C GLU A 932 8.16 1.33 -2.91
N GLY A 933 9.04 0.53 -3.50
CA GLY A 933 10.40 0.33 -2.97
C GLY A 933 10.48 -0.53 -1.71
N VAL A 934 9.37 -1.13 -1.27
CA VAL A 934 9.31 -2.06 -0.14
C VAL A 934 9.10 -3.48 -0.66
N GLN A 935 9.89 -4.43 -0.20
CA GLN A 935 9.71 -5.84 -0.57
C GLN A 935 8.44 -6.40 0.09
N VAL A 936 7.48 -6.83 -0.72
CA VAL A 936 6.19 -7.41 -0.26
C VAL A 936 6.12 -8.92 -0.48
N TYR A 937 7.06 -9.46 -1.26
CA TYR A 937 7.24 -10.89 -1.43
C TYR A 937 8.71 -11.22 -1.70
N LYS A 938 9.14 -12.37 -1.17
CA LYS A 938 10.40 -13.02 -1.49
C LYS A 938 10.21 -14.53 -1.53
N ALA A 939 10.59 -15.15 -2.64
CA ALA A 939 10.62 -16.59 -2.77
C ALA A 939 11.62 -17.20 -1.78
N SER A 940 11.22 -18.25 -1.06
CA SER A 940 12.14 -19.01 -0.22
C SER A 940 13.10 -19.82 -1.11
N GLU A 941 14.33 -20.08 -0.63
CA GLU A 941 15.33 -20.89 -1.36
C GLU A 941 14.86 -22.33 -1.69
N GLN A 942 13.71 -22.77 -1.16
CA GLN A 942 13.09 -24.08 -1.42
C GLN A 942 11.87 -24.04 -2.35
N ALA A 943 11.40 -22.86 -2.78
CA ALA A 943 10.17 -22.72 -3.56
C ALA A 943 10.34 -22.85 -5.09
N SER A 944 11.52 -23.20 -5.58
CA SER A 944 11.73 -23.55 -6.99
C SER A 944 11.47 -25.04 -7.20
N LEU A 945 10.20 -25.39 -7.42
CA LEU A 945 9.77 -26.64 -8.05
C LEU A 945 8.62 -26.36 -9.01
#